data_AF-A0A081CJA9-F1
#
_entry.id   AF-A0A081CJA9-F1
#
_cell.length_a   1.000
_cell.length_b   1.000
_cell.length_c   1.000
_cell.angle_alpha   90.00
_cell.angle_beta   90.00
_cell.angle_gamma   90.00
#
_symmetry.space_group_name_H-M   'P 1'
#
loop_
_entity.id
_entity.type
_entity.pdbx_description
1 polymer ?
#
loop_
_entity_poly.entity_id
_entity_poly.type
_entity_poly.pdbx_seq_one_letter_code
_entity_poly.pdbx_strand_id
1 'polypeptide(L)'
;MSITTMSEYDATAANLAAEKQLQSSLLRIAIICASSIQSLREPVQPTILAADDDDAASSSSSKPPAAHTLAAQIVSDLSQLLTLVQKHSTNLALALKPSAKAAPPAPHATVSPVSGLDAKSLEAAQAQIVALGNDLLPKIVFLAKKTWKDREVFQHRPNHLKNDPAQLEERRKLEQLAKDMGGQLMSADQLGIPPSERNDLEKKIEYSLGNSFAREIRSAVEDVLGSIADLLHSLLDDRASKALETASNARDRADGILASVGKKLDNLSLSSGPRDPAELRKRTLAANNLVWETCAKYIGERNADGTPRTITSVAPNGVRTKVHVKGLSKSNLEASKRSWNNRIELMRDGLDELKQGIDAENDPRAADLAADDADEFAFPAATPLSPQQKDRLRQISNLVKIGNLAHENILKQLVKAQPATAATIDLDEVEEIGKQLEESQDELVAACLYGEVDAGLEARMFDHDADDADDHLNGNGNASANDDGDADLTEEQAIEKAILRTLEQYIQAIVSLSAYVTDRDELVDKVHLACATDETGDFAHVFAAKFNQLSKVLSEASSDIVIRAPSATAPAGKATLQHTPIRQPNDEFKTQVFIQELESIAAKIGSGAKITDRAIAEHLDSADPLRPMRDGYILPTFKDVCSPDYPSTSADTAPDAESLYMCGNSLGPLSRLTKRYLEQEIDAWGRKAVLGHFEHPYGTPWTQMEKRVGELCANIVGAKQQEVVVMATLTGNLHSLLASFYRPATMPFGVDFNGDVAAAKSQGRKTRHKIIFEQKAFPSDQYALASVVELNGFDPATSLVPLVPKQGTKTLDTADILATIEKCGKEGETAIVLIGGIQYFTGQLFELEKLAAKAHEYGILFGVDLAHAFANVPLALHDWGIDFACWCTYKYGSSGPGGIAGLFVHERWHERHLARQAGWWGHEKETRFSMPDRFVPTRGAEGWQVSNPSMLDMAALKGSLETLLKAAEYGERNARDEGAGQGKVGRGSVMPILRSKSLRLTAYLEALLLEPGFFPDGFDIRVVTPRDPLQRGSQLCIQIPDPPAAVAKREAEEKAQREQAQSAKSSGKEVPPPIDGKRLIARAHRRAEKQRGLVADIRAPDMLRLAPLAQFSTFTDVWRTADVLRQSLLDEVQADQKA
;
A
#
# COMPACT_ATOMS: atom_id res chain seq x y z
N MET A 1 46.59 72.81 -14.08
CA MET A 1 46.75 71.37 -13.76
C MET A 1 45.77 70.90 -12.67
N SER A 2 44.54 71.46 -12.58
CA SER A 2 43.62 71.16 -11.46
C SER A 2 42.14 71.03 -11.86
N ILE A 3 41.83 70.95 -13.16
CA ILE A 3 40.46 70.70 -13.65
C ILE A 3 40.33 69.27 -14.22
N THR A 4 41.42 68.69 -14.73
CA THR A 4 41.44 67.32 -15.28
C THR A 4 41.34 66.24 -14.18
N THR A 5 41.89 66.50 -12.99
CA THR A 5 41.94 65.53 -11.89
C THR A 5 40.60 65.34 -11.16
N MET A 6 39.70 66.34 -11.13
CA MET A 6 38.35 66.15 -10.58
C MET A 6 37.44 65.36 -11.53
N SER A 7 37.56 65.58 -12.85
CA SER A 7 36.79 64.84 -13.86
C SER A 7 37.15 63.35 -13.93
N GLU A 8 38.42 62.98 -13.74
CA GLU A 8 38.86 61.58 -13.71
C GLU A 8 38.46 60.88 -12.40
N TYR A 9 38.45 61.61 -11.27
CA TYR A 9 37.99 61.08 -9.98
C TYR A 9 36.49 60.79 -9.99
N ASP A 10 35.67 61.72 -10.52
CA ASP A 10 34.22 61.53 -10.66
C ASP A 10 33.87 60.39 -11.62
N ALA A 11 34.61 60.25 -12.73
CA ALA A 11 34.42 59.14 -13.67
C ALA A 11 34.78 57.77 -13.07
N THR A 12 35.85 57.71 -12.26
CA THR A 12 36.27 56.47 -11.59
C THR A 12 35.30 56.07 -10.48
N ALA A 13 34.76 57.05 -9.73
CA ALA A 13 33.73 56.83 -8.73
C ALA A 13 32.40 56.36 -9.34
N ALA A 14 31.99 56.93 -10.48
CA ALA A 14 30.81 56.52 -11.23
C ALA A 14 30.93 55.09 -11.77
N ASN A 15 32.10 54.71 -12.32
CA ASN A 15 32.36 53.35 -12.80
C ASN A 15 32.27 52.33 -11.64
N LEU A 16 32.84 52.63 -10.48
CA LEU A 16 32.81 51.74 -9.31
C LEU A 16 31.39 51.60 -8.73
N ALA A 17 30.58 52.65 -8.77
CA ALA A 17 29.17 52.60 -8.35
C ALA A 17 28.33 51.74 -9.31
N ALA A 18 28.52 51.89 -10.62
CA ALA A 18 27.86 51.09 -11.64
C ALA A 18 28.24 49.60 -11.56
N GLU A 19 29.52 49.28 -11.31
CA GLU A 19 30.01 47.91 -11.13
C GLU A 19 29.36 47.25 -9.89
N LYS A 20 29.25 47.95 -8.76
CA LYS A 20 28.56 47.45 -7.56
C LYS A 20 27.07 47.19 -7.79
N GLN A 21 26.40 48.08 -8.51
CA GLN A 21 24.98 47.92 -8.85
C GLN A 21 24.75 46.71 -9.77
N LEU A 22 25.66 46.50 -10.71
CA LEU A 22 25.67 45.33 -11.59
C LEU A 22 25.85 44.03 -10.81
N GLN A 23 26.87 43.95 -9.94
CA GLN A 23 27.12 42.79 -9.08
C GLN A 23 25.92 42.46 -8.17
N SER A 24 25.27 43.48 -7.61
CA SER A 24 24.04 43.29 -6.81
C SER A 24 22.88 42.71 -7.63
N SER A 25 22.74 43.15 -8.89
CA SER A 25 21.66 42.70 -9.77
C SER A 25 21.91 41.29 -10.29
N LEU A 26 23.15 40.96 -10.63
CA LEU A 26 23.59 39.60 -10.98
C LEU A 26 23.26 38.60 -9.86
N LEU A 27 23.63 38.92 -8.61
CA LEU A 27 23.34 38.07 -7.46
C LEU A 27 21.83 37.86 -7.27
N ARG A 28 21.04 38.94 -7.37
CA ARG A 28 19.57 38.86 -7.24
C ARG A 28 18.96 37.96 -8.30
N ILE A 29 19.37 38.11 -9.55
CA ILE A 29 18.79 37.34 -10.67
C ILE A 29 19.28 35.90 -10.65
N ALA A 30 20.52 35.62 -10.23
CA ALA A 30 21.01 34.26 -10.01
C ALA A 30 20.16 33.50 -8.97
N ILE A 31 19.77 34.18 -7.87
CA ILE A 31 18.84 33.63 -6.89
C ILE A 31 17.46 33.39 -7.51
N ILE A 32 16.98 34.31 -8.37
CA ILE A 32 15.72 34.13 -9.11
C ILE A 32 15.79 32.88 -10.01
N CYS A 33 16.87 32.67 -10.77
CA CYS A 33 17.07 31.48 -11.58
C CYS A 33 16.99 30.20 -10.74
N ALA A 34 17.75 30.13 -9.63
CA ALA A 34 17.76 28.98 -8.74
C ALA A 34 16.36 28.71 -8.15
N SER A 35 15.68 29.77 -7.67
CA SER A 35 14.31 29.66 -7.14
C SER A 35 13.31 29.24 -8.21
N SER A 36 13.51 29.66 -9.47
CA SER A 36 12.63 29.32 -10.59
C SER A 36 12.79 27.84 -10.98
N ILE A 37 14.02 27.32 -11.02
CA ILE A 37 14.29 25.90 -11.26
C ILE A 37 13.66 25.05 -10.15
N GLN A 38 13.82 25.44 -8.89
CA GLN A 38 13.16 24.74 -7.77
C GLN A 38 11.64 24.80 -7.89
N SER A 39 11.08 25.96 -8.24
CA SER A 39 9.63 26.12 -8.34
C SER A 39 9.01 25.42 -9.56
N LEU A 40 9.82 25.07 -10.57
CA LEU A 40 9.39 24.14 -11.63
C LEU A 40 9.30 22.69 -11.14
N ARG A 41 10.01 22.34 -10.06
CA ARG A 41 10.00 21.00 -9.43
C ARG A 41 8.88 20.80 -8.41
N GLU A 42 8.24 21.87 -7.95
CA GLU A 42 7.10 21.81 -7.02
C GLU A 42 5.88 21.14 -7.67
N PRO A 43 5.09 20.37 -6.91
CA PRO A 43 3.85 19.77 -7.42
C PRO A 43 2.83 20.86 -7.77
N VAL A 44 2.28 20.81 -8.98
CA VAL A 44 1.24 21.73 -9.47
C VAL A 44 -0.09 20.99 -9.54
N GLN A 45 -1.13 21.59 -8.97
CA GLN A 45 -2.49 21.04 -9.06
C GLN A 45 -3.03 21.15 -10.49
N PRO A 46 -3.60 20.08 -11.07
CA PRO A 46 -4.07 20.06 -12.45
C PRO A 46 -5.28 20.99 -12.66
N THR A 47 -5.58 21.30 -13.91
CA THR A 47 -6.74 22.15 -14.25
C THR A 47 -8.03 21.36 -14.16
N ILE A 48 -9.02 21.89 -13.41
CA ILE A 48 -10.35 21.30 -13.24
C ILE A 48 -11.39 22.26 -13.84
N LEU A 49 -12.17 21.76 -14.80
CA LEU A 49 -13.25 22.45 -15.51
C LEU A 49 -14.60 22.22 -14.82
N ALA A 50 -15.50 23.20 -14.97
CA ALA A 50 -16.89 23.06 -14.55
C ALA A 50 -17.65 22.05 -15.43
N ALA A 51 -18.71 21.44 -14.88
CA ALA A 51 -19.61 20.57 -15.64
C ALA A 51 -20.32 21.35 -16.77
N ASP A 52 -20.61 20.70 -17.89
CA ASP A 52 -21.49 21.27 -18.91
C ASP A 52 -22.93 21.29 -18.37
N ASP A 53 -23.45 22.47 -18.01
CA ASP A 53 -24.87 22.65 -17.70
C ASP A 53 -25.66 22.74 -19.02
N ASP A 54 -26.68 21.89 -19.16
CA ASP A 54 -27.56 21.81 -20.36
C ASP A 54 -28.51 23.01 -20.54
N ASP A 55 -28.39 24.07 -19.74
CA ASP A 55 -29.28 25.23 -19.80
C ASP A 55 -28.53 26.57 -19.78
N ALA A 56 -28.87 27.39 -20.79
CA ALA A 56 -28.70 28.83 -20.89
C ALA A 56 -27.33 29.39 -21.31
N ALA A 57 -27.31 29.77 -22.59
CA ALA A 57 -26.89 31.06 -23.12
C ALA A 57 -26.98 32.27 -22.13
N SER A 58 -26.14 32.33 -21.09
CA SER A 58 -25.81 33.57 -20.37
C SER A 58 -24.69 33.38 -19.31
N SER A 59 -23.47 33.07 -19.72
CA SER A 59 -22.27 33.62 -19.06
C SER A 59 -21.03 33.39 -19.93
N SER A 60 -20.17 34.39 -20.00
CA SER A 60 -19.04 34.46 -20.92
C SER A 60 -17.81 33.67 -20.45
N SER A 61 -17.94 32.39 -20.09
CA SER A 61 -16.77 31.52 -19.93
C SER A 61 -16.50 30.80 -21.25
N SER A 62 -15.59 31.35 -22.05
CA SER A 62 -15.09 30.69 -23.25
C SER A 62 -14.60 29.29 -22.90
N LYS A 63 -15.08 28.25 -23.60
CA LYS A 63 -14.53 26.90 -23.48
C LYS A 63 -12.99 26.96 -23.59
N PRO A 64 -12.25 26.20 -22.76
CA PRO A 64 -10.80 26.22 -22.82
C PRO A 64 -10.32 25.81 -24.22
N PRO A 65 -9.17 26.34 -24.68
CA PRO A 65 -8.63 25.95 -25.98
C PRO A 65 -8.36 24.45 -25.98
N ALA A 66 -8.70 23.77 -27.07
CA ALA A 66 -8.36 22.36 -27.26
C ALA A 66 -6.84 22.17 -27.15
N ALA A 67 -6.41 21.01 -26.64
CA ALA A 67 -5.01 20.72 -26.33
C ALA A 67 -4.05 21.02 -27.49
N HIS A 68 -4.42 20.67 -28.73
CA HIS A 68 -3.61 20.93 -29.92
C HIS A 68 -3.40 22.43 -30.20
N THR A 69 -4.43 23.26 -29.95
CA THR A 69 -4.36 24.71 -30.15
C THR A 69 -3.50 25.35 -29.05
N LEU A 70 -3.70 24.90 -27.80
CA LEU A 70 -2.93 25.38 -26.65
C LEU A 70 -1.44 25.01 -26.78
N ALA A 71 -1.13 23.77 -27.18
CA ALA A 71 0.23 23.31 -27.44
C ALA A 71 0.94 24.17 -28.50
N ALA A 72 0.28 24.41 -29.64
CA ALA A 72 0.82 25.26 -30.70
C ALA A 72 1.09 26.70 -30.23
N GLN A 73 0.19 27.27 -29.43
CA GLN A 73 0.34 28.60 -28.86
C GLN A 73 1.52 28.69 -27.89
N ILE A 74 1.62 27.73 -26.95
CA ILE A 74 2.73 27.66 -25.97
C ILE A 74 4.08 27.58 -26.69
N VAL A 75 4.18 26.75 -27.73
CA VAL A 75 5.42 26.58 -28.49
C VAL A 75 5.78 27.85 -29.25
N SER A 76 4.79 28.53 -29.85
CA SER A 76 5.00 29.81 -30.52
C SER A 76 5.50 30.87 -29.54
N ASP A 77 4.83 31.04 -28.40
CA ASP A 77 5.16 32.04 -27.39
C ASP A 77 6.52 31.77 -26.76
N LEU A 78 6.79 30.51 -26.40
CA LEU A 78 8.09 30.12 -25.85
C LEU A 78 9.19 30.39 -26.87
N SER A 79 9.00 30.01 -28.13
CA SER A 79 9.98 30.27 -29.19
C SER A 79 10.29 31.75 -29.37
N GLN A 80 9.26 32.62 -29.35
CA GLN A 80 9.44 34.09 -29.40
C GLN A 80 10.22 34.61 -28.19
N LEU A 81 9.91 34.11 -26.99
CA LEU A 81 10.64 34.48 -25.77
C LEU A 81 12.10 34.02 -25.83
N LEU A 82 12.38 32.82 -26.33
CA LEU A 82 13.75 32.32 -26.51
C LEU A 82 14.53 33.16 -27.52
N THR A 83 13.90 33.63 -28.60
CA THR A 83 14.53 34.59 -29.53
C THR A 83 14.85 35.91 -28.85
N LEU A 84 14.01 36.39 -27.93
CA LEU A 84 14.31 37.58 -27.13
C LEU A 84 15.48 37.32 -26.16
N VAL A 85 15.55 36.15 -25.52
CA VAL A 85 16.69 35.75 -24.69
C VAL A 85 17.99 35.79 -25.50
N GLN A 86 18.01 35.23 -26.72
CA GLN A 86 19.16 35.31 -27.63
C GLN A 86 19.54 36.75 -27.98
N LYS A 87 18.56 37.63 -28.23
CA LYS A 87 18.80 39.04 -28.52
C LYS A 87 19.46 39.75 -27.33
N HIS A 88 18.95 39.55 -26.12
CA HIS A 88 19.52 40.14 -24.91
C HIS A 88 20.91 39.57 -24.58
N SER A 89 21.12 38.28 -24.76
CA SER A 89 22.44 37.62 -24.64
C SER A 89 23.45 38.17 -25.66
N THR A 90 23.04 38.40 -26.92
CA THR A 90 23.91 39.00 -27.94
C THR A 90 24.27 40.44 -27.60
N ASN A 91 23.30 41.24 -27.15
CA ASN A 91 23.54 42.62 -26.72
C ASN A 91 24.42 42.70 -25.47
N LEU A 92 24.27 41.73 -24.54
CA LEU A 92 25.12 41.63 -23.36
C LEU A 92 26.57 41.33 -23.76
N ALA A 93 26.82 40.38 -24.66
CA ALA A 93 28.17 40.12 -25.18
C ALA A 93 28.80 41.35 -25.88
N LEU A 94 27.99 42.19 -26.54
CA LEU A 94 28.47 43.45 -27.12
C LEU A 94 28.82 44.48 -26.03
N ALA A 95 27.99 44.60 -24.99
CA ALA A 95 28.24 45.51 -23.86
C ALA A 95 29.47 45.10 -23.03
N LEU A 96 29.82 43.81 -23.02
CA LEU A 96 31.00 43.28 -22.33
C LEU A 96 32.32 43.44 -23.12
N LYS A 97 32.29 44.00 -24.35
CA LYS A 97 33.51 44.28 -25.12
C LYS A 97 34.20 45.54 -24.59
N PRO A 98 35.49 45.48 -24.21
CA PRO A 98 36.22 46.65 -23.74
C PRO A 98 36.39 47.71 -24.83
N SER A 99 36.15 48.98 -24.48
CA SER A 99 36.46 50.13 -25.32
C SER A 99 37.97 50.30 -25.50
N ALA A 100 38.42 50.79 -26.66
CA ALA A 100 39.83 51.07 -26.95
C ALA A 100 40.48 52.12 -26.01
N LYS A 101 39.70 52.74 -25.11
CA LYS A 101 40.12 53.73 -24.10
C LYS A 101 40.09 53.20 -22.65
N ALA A 102 39.96 51.90 -22.41
CA ALA A 102 39.85 51.33 -21.07
C ALA A 102 41.16 51.49 -20.25
N ALA A 103 41.04 52.03 -19.02
CA ALA A 103 42.15 52.18 -18.08
C ALA A 103 42.48 50.85 -17.37
N PRO A 104 43.75 50.60 -16.98
CA PRO A 104 44.15 49.37 -16.31
C PRO A 104 43.49 49.23 -14.92
N PRO A 105 43.16 48.00 -14.47
CA PRO A 105 42.53 47.77 -13.17
C PRO A 105 43.42 48.23 -12.00
N ALA A 106 42.81 48.80 -10.97
CA ALA A 106 43.50 49.29 -9.77
C ALA A 106 44.16 48.13 -8.97
N PRO A 107 45.36 48.32 -8.38
CA PRO A 107 46.19 47.23 -7.84
C PRO A 107 45.66 46.49 -6.60
N HIS A 108 44.46 46.80 -6.11
CA HIS A 108 43.86 46.17 -4.92
C HIS A 108 42.35 45.87 -5.04
N ALA A 109 41.79 45.84 -6.25
CA ALA A 109 40.37 45.50 -6.47
C ALA A 109 40.17 44.00 -6.75
N THR A 110 39.12 43.41 -6.18
CA THR A 110 38.65 42.05 -6.51
C THR A 110 38.35 41.96 -8.00
N VAL A 111 39.06 41.11 -8.72
CA VAL A 111 39.01 41.03 -10.19
C VAL A 111 37.76 40.29 -10.63
N SER A 112 36.91 40.95 -11.43
CA SER A 112 35.75 40.35 -12.11
C SER A 112 35.86 40.51 -13.64
N PRO A 113 35.09 39.75 -14.45
CA PRO A 113 35.10 39.93 -15.90
C PRO A 113 34.64 41.32 -16.37
N VAL A 114 33.92 42.07 -15.53
CA VAL A 114 33.43 43.42 -15.84
C VAL A 114 34.39 44.53 -15.40
N SER A 115 35.45 44.20 -14.67
CA SER A 115 36.43 45.17 -14.20
C SER A 115 37.17 45.85 -15.36
N GLY A 116 37.19 47.18 -15.39
CA GLY A 116 37.81 47.99 -16.45
C GLY A 116 36.90 48.34 -17.64
N LEU A 117 35.59 48.09 -17.56
CA LEU A 117 34.60 48.64 -18.50
C LEU A 117 34.21 50.08 -18.12
N ASP A 118 33.82 50.89 -19.11
CA ASP A 118 33.29 52.24 -18.86
C ASP A 118 31.84 52.20 -18.38
N ALA A 119 31.39 53.26 -17.67
CA ALA A 119 30.05 53.34 -17.10
C ALA A 119 28.90 53.07 -18.09
N LYS A 120 29.02 53.49 -19.37
CA LYS A 120 27.94 53.25 -20.35
C LYS A 120 27.84 51.78 -20.73
N SER A 121 28.98 51.09 -20.83
CA SER A 121 29.04 49.65 -21.08
C SER A 121 28.47 48.86 -19.89
N LEU A 122 28.74 49.29 -18.66
CA LEU A 122 28.17 48.71 -17.43
C LEU A 122 26.66 48.94 -17.32
N GLU A 123 26.17 50.14 -17.63
CA GLU A 123 24.74 50.47 -17.66
C GLU A 123 24.00 49.67 -18.76
N ALA A 124 24.61 49.50 -19.93
CA ALA A 124 24.05 48.70 -21.00
C ALA A 124 23.96 47.22 -20.62
N ALA A 125 25.01 46.65 -19.99
CA ALA A 125 25.01 45.28 -19.48
C ALA A 125 23.94 45.09 -18.39
N GLN A 126 23.85 46.04 -17.45
CA GLN A 126 22.83 46.09 -16.40
C GLN A 126 21.41 46.05 -17.00
N ALA A 127 21.14 46.85 -18.03
CA ALA A 127 19.82 46.86 -18.68
C ALA A 127 19.47 45.51 -19.32
N GLN A 128 20.43 44.83 -19.96
CA GLN A 128 20.18 43.49 -20.55
C GLN A 128 19.92 42.43 -19.47
N ILE A 129 20.70 42.45 -18.39
CA ILE A 129 20.56 41.49 -17.28
C ILE A 129 19.22 41.68 -16.57
N VAL A 130 18.82 42.94 -16.31
CA VAL A 130 17.51 43.25 -15.71
C VAL A 130 16.36 42.83 -16.62
N ALA A 131 16.47 43.03 -17.94
CA ALA A 131 15.46 42.58 -18.90
C ALA A 131 15.33 41.05 -18.93
N LEU A 132 16.46 40.33 -18.92
CA LEU A 132 16.47 38.88 -18.80
C LEU A 132 15.75 38.44 -17.51
N GLY A 133 16.18 38.96 -16.36
CA GLY A 133 15.70 38.54 -15.04
C GLY A 133 14.25 38.92 -14.71
N ASN A 134 13.83 40.16 -15.02
CA ASN A 134 12.54 40.67 -14.58
C ASN A 134 11.41 40.52 -15.61
N ASP A 135 11.73 40.39 -16.91
CA ASP A 135 10.71 40.29 -17.96
C ASP A 135 10.65 38.90 -18.60
N LEU A 136 11.79 38.34 -19.00
CA LEU A 136 11.81 37.09 -19.77
C LEU A 136 11.74 35.85 -18.89
N LEU A 137 12.54 35.76 -17.81
CA LEU A 137 12.53 34.61 -16.91
C LEU A 137 11.13 34.29 -16.36
N PRO A 138 10.35 35.27 -15.84
CA PRO A 138 9.02 34.97 -15.32
C PRO A 138 8.06 34.45 -16.39
N LYS A 139 8.16 34.95 -17.63
CA LYS A 139 7.29 34.53 -18.74
C LYS A 139 7.58 33.10 -19.19
N ILE A 140 8.85 32.71 -19.32
CA ILE A 140 9.19 31.33 -19.72
C ILE A 140 8.84 30.33 -18.60
N VAL A 141 9.05 30.70 -17.33
CA VAL A 141 8.65 29.89 -16.17
C VAL A 141 7.14 29.76 -16.10
N PHE A 142 6.40 30.85 -16.36
CA PHE A 142 4.94 30.83 -16.41
C PHE A 142 4.42 29.87 -17.48
N LEU A 143 5.00 29.90 -18.69
CA LEU A 143 4.61 28.96 -19.75
C LEU A 143 4.86 27.52 -19.33
N ALA A 144 6.04 27.18 -18.79
CA ALA A 144 6.31 25.82 -18.32
C ALA A 144 5.37 25.37 -17.19
N LYS A 145 5.09 26.23 -16.21
CA LYS A 145 4.12 25.93 -15.15
C LYS A 145 2.70 25.74 -15.68
N LYS A 146 2.29 26.58 -16.64
CA LYS A 146 0.98 26.45 -17.29
C LYS A 146 0.89 25.14 -18.05
N THR A 147 1.91 24.77 -18.82
CA THR A 147 1.96 23.49 -19.52
C THR A 147 1.88 22.31 -18.54
N TRP A 148 2.60 22.40 -17.42
CA TRP A 148 2.58 21.35 -16.38
C TRP A 148 1.22 21.24 -15.69
N LYS A 149 0.56 22.38 -15.47
CA LYS A 149 -0.80 22.45 -14.90
C LYS A 149 -1.85 21.83 -15.82
N ASP A 150 -1.79 22.17 -17.10
CA ASP A 150 -2.76 21.74 -18.12
C ASP A 150 -2.37 20.39 -18.76
N ARG A 151 -1.38 19.68 -18.21
CA ARG A 151 -0.97 18.34 -18.69
C ARG A 151 -2.13 17.34 -18.57
N GLU A 152 -2.86 17.44 -17.47
CA GLU A 152 -4.07 16.67 -17.16
C GLU A 152 -5.17 17.69 -16.87
N VAL A 153 -6.20 17.67 -17.71
CA VAL A 153 -7.38 18.52 -17.51
C VAL A 153 -8.54 17.62 -17.15
N PHE A 154 -9.09 17.85 -15.97
CA PHE A 154 -10.26 17.14 -15.47
C PHE A 154 -11.50 18.01 -15.65
N GLN A 155 -12.66 17.39 -15.82
CA GLN A 155 -13.94 18.07 -15.72
C GLN A 155 -14.76 17.41 -14.63
N HIS A 156 -15.48 18.21 -13.85
CA HIS A 156 -16.49 17.67 -12.96
C HIS A 156 -17.56 16.93 -13.76
N ARG A 157 -17.84 15.68 -13.39
CA ARG A 157 -18.91 14.92 -14.02
C ARG A 157 -20.24 15.68 -13.89
N PRO A 158 -21.10 15.70 -14.93
CA PRO A 158 -22.42 16.32 -14.87
C PRO A 158 -23.19 15.74 -13.69
N ASN A 159 -23.47 16.58 -12.71
CA ASN A 159 -24.28 16.21 -11.57
C ASN A 159 -25.75 16.27 -11.97
N HIS A 160 -26.27 15.23 -12.65
CA HIS A 160 -27.72 15.05 -12.77
C HIS A 160 -28.42 15.01 -11.40
N LEU A 161 -27.65 14.86 -10.32
CA LEU A 161 -28.06 14.82 -8.92
C LEU A 161 -28.09 16.19 -8.21
N LYS A 162 -27.50 17.26 -8.78
CA LYS A 162 -27.48 18.58 -8.12
C LYS A 162 -28.85 19.26 -8.03
N ASN A 163 -29.82 18.83 -8.84
CA ASN A 163 -31.19 19.36 -8.83
C ASN A 163 -32.20 18.44 -8.12
N ASP A 164 -31.77 17.34 -7.49
CA ASP A 164 -32.66 16.55 -6.65
C ASP A 164 -32.87 17.27 -5.31
N PRO A 165 -34.09 17.74 -4.99
CA PRO A 165 -34.37 18.45 -3.75
C PRO A 165 -34.02 17.62 -2.51
N ALA A 166 -34.08 16.29 -2.60
CA ALA A 166 -33.79 15.40 -1.48
C ALA A 166 -32.31 15.41 -1.09
N GLN A 167 -31.40 15.38 -2.06
CA GLN A 167 -29.95 15.38 -1.80
C GLN A 167 -29.43 16.76 -1.41
N LEU A 168 -30.03 17.84 -1.92
CA LEU A 168 -29.73 19.21 -1.47
C LEU A 168 -30.15 19.42 -0.01
N GLU A 169 -31.28 18.84 0.40
CA GLU A 169 -31.73 18.89 1.79
C GLU A 169 -30.89 17.99 2.70
N GLU A 170 -30.46 16.82 2.22
CA GLU A 170 -29.54 15.93 2.93
C GLU A 170 -28.16 16.57 3.12
N ARG A 171 -27.60 17.21 2.08
CA ARG A 171 -26.36 17.98 2.19
C ARG A 171 -26.49 19.15 3.15
N ARG A 172 -27.61 19.90 3.13
CA ARG A 172 -27.86 20.97 4.11
C ARG A 172 -28.00 20.43 5.54
N LYS A 173 -28.60 19.25 5.72
CA LYS A 173 -28.67 18.57 7.02
C LYS A 173 -27.28 18.16 7.49
N LEU A 174 -26.45 17.60 6.62
CA LEU A 174 -25.05 17.25 6.92
C LEU A 174 -24.20 18.49 7.23
N GLU A 175 -24.37 19.59 6.50
CA GLU A 175 -23.68 20.87 6.75
C GLU A 175 -24.12 21.51 8.06
N GLN A 176 -25.42 21.46 8.39
CA GLN A 176 -25.95 21.95 9.67
C GLN A 176 -25.50 21.05 10.83
N LEU A 177 -25.50 19.73 10.64
CA LEU A 177 -25.02 18.75 11.62
C LEU A 177 -23.54 18.94 11.91
N ALA A 178 -22.72 19.16 10.87
CA ALA A 178 -21.30 19.47 11.02
C ALA A 178 -21.10 20.77 11.83
N LYS A 179 -21.85 21.83 11.51
CA LYS A 179 -21.82 23.11 12.25
C LYS A 179 -22.22 22.98 13.71
N ASP A 180 -23.31 22.26 13.99
CA ASP A 180 -23.82 22.05 15.33
C ASP A 180 -22.88 21.17 16.18
N MET A 181 -22.06 20.34 15.51
CA MET A 181 -21.03 19.49 16.12
C MET A 181 -19.63 20.15 16.13
N GLY A 182 -19.49 21.40 15.68
CA GLY A 182 -18.21 22.11 15.60
C GLY A 182 -17.22 21.56 14.56
N GLY A 183 -17.67 20.69 13.66
CA GLY A 183 -16.89 20.11 12.57
C GLY A 183 -17.09 20.85 11.24
N GLN A 184 -16.15 20.68 10.32
CA GLN A 184 -16.22 21.24 8.97
C GLN A 184 -16.23 20.08 7.97
N LEU A 185 -17.23 20.05 7.07
CA LEU A 185 -17.21 19.13 5.94
C LEU A 185 -16.07 19.52 5.01
N MET A 186 -15.17 18.57 4.77
CA MET A 186 -14.00 18.76 3.93
C MET A 186 -14.28 18.23 2.52
N SER A 187 -14.13 19.06 1.50
CA SER A 187 -14.17 18.58 0.10
C SER A 187 -12.98 17.66 -0.19
N ALA A 188 -13.03 16.89 -1.27
CA ALA A 188 -11.87 16.12 -1.75
C ALA A 188 -10.62 17.01 -1.94
N ASP A 189 -10.80 18.31 -2.25
CA ASP A 189 -9.71 19.29 -2.31
C ASP A 189 -9.08 19.56 -0.93
N GLN A 190 -9.90 19.56 0.13
CA GLN A 190 -9.44 19.77 1.50
C GLN A 190 -8.76 18.52 2.09
N LEU A 191 -9.05 17.33 1.55
CA LEU A 191 -8.40 16.06 1.92
C LEU A 191 -7.10 15.79 1.16
N GLY A 192 -6.75 16.61 0.16
CA GLY A 192 -5.51 16.46 -0.60
C GLY A 192 -5.49 15.23 -1.54
N ILE A 193 -6.65 14.67 -1.89
CA ILE A 193 -6.74 13.51 -2.78
C ILE A 193 -6.33 13.94 -4.21
N PRO A 194 -5.39 13.24 -4.87
CA PRO A 194 -4.99 13.55 -6.25
C PRO A 194 -6.19 13.54 -7.21
N PRO A 195 -6.30 14.51 -8.13
CA PRO A 195 -7.40 14.57 -9.10
C PRO A 195 -7.56 13.33 -10.01
N SER A 196 -6.48 12.58 -10.25
CA SER A 196 -6.49 11.30 -10.97
C SER A 196 -7.23 10.18 -10.24
N GLU A 197 -7.33 10.26 -8.91
CA GLU A 197 -7.95 9.24 -8.04
C GLU A 197 -9.37 9.66 -7.59
N ARG A 198 -9.88 10.76 -8.13
CA ARG A 198 -11.17 11.34 -7.75
C ARG A 198 -12.30 10.88 -8.66
N ASN A 199 -13.30 10.23 -8.05
CA ASN A 199 -14.48 9.73 -8.76
C ASN A 199 -15.43 10.83 -9.25
N ASP A 200 -15.36 12.05 -8.69
CA ASP A 200 -16.17 13.21 -9.11
C ASP A 200 -15.61 13.91 -10.36
N LEU A 201 -14.43 13.48 -10.81
CA LEU A 201 -13.71 14.02 -11.94
C LEU A 201 -13.64 13.00 -13.10
N GLU A 202 -13.51 13.53 -14.31
CA GLU A 202 -13.27 12.77 -15.53
C GLU A 202 -12.14 13.47 -16.30
N LYS A 203 -11.09 12.73 -16.67
CA LYS A 203 -10.00 13.28 -17.50
C LYS A 203 -10.54 13.59 -18.89
N LYS A 204 -10.46 14.84 -19.33
CA LYS A 204 -10.85 15.28 -20.67
C LYS A 204 -9.62 15.33 -21.56
N ILE A 205 -9.42 14.27 -22.35
CA ILE A 205 -8.29 14.12 -23.28
C ILE A 205 -8.23 15.30 -24.27
N GLU A 206 -9.38 15.82 -24.70
CA GLU A 206 -9.47 16.94 -25.65
C GLU A 206 -8.83 18.26 -25.18
N TYR A 207 -8.69 18.46 -23.87
CA TYR A 207 -8.06 19.65 -23.27
C TYR A 207 -6.70 19.38 -22.61
N SER A 208 -6.34 18.10 -22.45
CA SER A 208 -5.12 17.69 -21.74
C SER A 208 -3.88 17.78 -22.65
N LEU A 209 -2.83 18.47 -22.22
CA LEU A 209 -1.57 18.62 -22.99
C LEU A 209 -0.66 17.39 -22.94
N GLY A 210 -0.90 16.44 -22.02
CA GLY A 210 -0.11 15.21 -21.89
C GLY A 210 1.27 15.39 -21.26
N ASN A 211 1.77 14.31 -20.68
CA ASN A 211 3.01 14.26 -19.89
C ASN A 211 4.25 14.48 -20.75
N SER A 212 4.37 13.84 -21.91
CA SER A 212 5.56 13.96 -22.78
C SER A 212 5.78 15.40 -23.25
N PHE A 213 4.70 16.09 -23.66
CA PHE A 213 4.78 17.50 -24.07
C PHE A 213 5.12 18.42 -22.88
N ALA A 214 4.49 18.21 -21.73
CA ALA A 214 4.78 19.00 -20.53
C ALA A 214 6.23 18.82 -20.04
N ARG A 215 6.76 17.60 -20.09
CA ARG A 215 8.18 17.29 -19.78
C ARG A 215 9.13 17.96 -20.76
N GLU A 216 8.84 17.95 -22.06
CA GLU A 216 9.68 18.61 -23.07
C GLU A 216 9.77 20.13 -22.84
N ILE A 217 8.63 20.79 -22.63
CA ILE A 217 8.59 22.24 -22.37
C ILE A 217 9.32 22.58 -21.07
N ARG A 218 9.09 21.81 -20.01
CA ARG A 218 9.74 22.03 -18.72
C ARG A 218 11.26 21.83 -18.83
N SER A 219 11.72 20.76 -19.48
CA SER A 219 13.14 20.51 -19.72
C SER A 219 13.79 21.62 -20.54
N ALA A 220 13.11 22.13 -21.57
CA ALA A 220 13.61 23.26 -22.36
C ALA A 220 13.79 24.53 -21.52
N VAL A 221 12.84 24.83 -20.64
CA VAL A 221 12.93 25.98 -19.74
C VAL A 221 14.01 25.77 -18.67
N GLU A 222 14.14 24.57 -18.10
CA GLU A 222 15.20 24.23 -17.14
C GLU A 222 16.61 24.35 -17.78
N ASP A 223 16.81 23.86 -19.00
CA ASP A 223 18.06 23.99 -19.77
C ASP A 223 18.43 25.46 -20.00
N VAL A 224 17.46 26.27 -20.44
CA VAL A 224 17.66 27.71 -20.67
C VAL A 224 17.97 28.44 -19.36
N LEU A 225 17.21 28.18 -18.29
CA LEU A 225 17.47 28.75 -16.96
C LEU A 225 18.85 28.37 -16.43
N GLY A 226 19.25 27.11 -16.60
CA GLY A 226 20.58 26.63 -16.23
C GLY A 226 21.68 27.38 -16.97
N SER A 227 21.58 27.49 -18.30
CA SER A 227 22.57 28.24 -19.08
C SER A 227 22.63 29.73 -18.72
N ILE A 228 21.49 30.36 -18.41
CA ILE A 228 21.46 31.76 -17.94
C ILE A 228 22.10 31.86 -16.54
N ALA A 229 21.84 30.91 -15.64
CA ALA A 229 22.47 30.88 -14.33
C ALA A 229 24.00 30.74 -14.45
N ASP A 230 24.50 29.88 -15.34
CA ASP A 230 25.93 29.72 -15.62
C ASP A 230 26.55 31.02 -16.17
N LEU A 231 25.84 31.70 -17.07
CA LEU A 231 26.26 33.02 -17.57
C LEU A 231 26.33 34.06 -16.45
N LEU A 232 25.30 34.15 -15.61
CA LEU A 232 25.27 35.10 -14.49
C LEU A 232 26.38 34.78 -13.48
N HIS A 233 26.60 33.50 -13.17
CA HIS A 233 27.66 33.05 -12.28
C HIS A 233 29.04 33.40 -12.82
N SER A 234 29.25 33.25 -14.15
CA SER A 234 30.51 33.63 -14.79
C SER A 234 30.84 35.13 -14.66
N LEU A 235 29.83 35.97 -14.39
CA LEU A 235 29.94 37.43 -14.23
C LEU A 235 30.10 37.90 -12.78
N LEU A 236 29.88 37.02 -11.79
CA LEU A 236 29.97 37.36 -10.37
C LEU A 236 31.43 37.54 -9.91
N ASP A 237 31.64 38.45 -8.97
CA ASP A 237 32.90 38.54 -8.22
C ASP A 237 32.97 37.48 -7.10
N ASP A 238 34.18 37.24 -6.55
CA ASP A 238 34.41 36.24 -5.50
C ASP A 238 33.51 36.42 -4.26
N ARG A 239 33.16 37.67 -3.94
CA ARG A 239 32.33 37.97 -2.77
C ARG A 239 30.87 37.57 -3.05
N ALA A 240 30.37 37.88 -4.23
CA ALA A 240 29.01 37.57 -4.64
C ALA A 240 28.83 36.07 -4.89
N SER A 241 29.82 35.37 -5.47
CA SER A 241 29.81 33.90 -5.61
C SER A 241 29.75 33.21 -4.24
N LYS A 242 30.59 33.63 -3.29
CA LYS A 242 30.58 33.05 -1.92
C LYS A 242 29.27 33.34 -1.16
N ALA A 243 28.66 34.51 -1.40
CA ALA A 243 27.36 34.83 -0.85
C ALA A 243 26.24 33.94 -1.44
N LEU A 244 26.31 33.65 -2.74
CA LEU A 244 25.39 32.74 -3.42
C LEU A 244 25.53 31.31 -2.92
N GLU A 245 26.75 30.80 -2.75
CA GLU A 245 27.02 29.47 -2.15
C GLU A 245 26.43 29.37 -0.72
N THR A 246 26.63 30.41 0.09
CA THR A 246 26.08 30.46 1.45
C THR A 246 24.56 30.44 1.44
N ALA A 247 23.94 31.18 0.50
CA ALA A 247 22.48 31.22 0.33
C ALA A 247 21.92 29.87 -0.18
N SER A 248 22.61 29.19 -1.10
CA SER A 248 22.25 27.86 -1.58
C SER A 248 22.30 26.84 -0.44
N ASN A 249 23.42 26.78 0.28
CA ASN A 249 23.63 25.85 1.39
C ASN A 249 22.65 26.06 2.57
N ALA A 250 22.17 27.30 2.78
CA ALA A 250 21.16 27.59 3.78
C ALA A 250 19.76 27.11 3.36
N ARG A 251 19.47 27.17 2.06
CA ARG A 251 18.21 26.72 1.48
C ARG A 251 18.12 25.19 1.44
N ASP A 252 19.20 24.54 1.03
CA ASP A 252 19.28 23.06 0.99
C ASP A 252 19.10 22.43 2.38
N ARG A 253 19.53 23.13 3.46
CA ARG A 253 19.28 22.72 4.86
C ARG A 253 17.84 22.90 5.32
N ALA A 254 17.11 23.86 4.76
CA ALA A 254 15.73 24.14 5.15
C ALA A 254 14.74 23.16 4.50
N ASP A 255 15.06 22.65 3.31
CA ASP A 255 14.13 21.87 2.47
C ASP A 255 14.36 20.34 2.51
N GLY A 256 15.38 19.83 3.23
CA GLY A 256 15.51 18.39 3.53
C GLY A 256 15.81 17.45 2.35
N ILE A 257 16.20 17.95 1.17
CA ILE A 257 16.51 17.14 -0.02
C ILE A 257 18.03 17.03 -0.21
N LEU A 258 18.53 15.79 -0.32
CA LEU A 258 19.88 15.51 -0.82
C LEU A 258 19.88 15.50 -2.36
N ALA A 259 20.70 16.41 -2.92
CA ALA A 259 21.31 16.41 -4.26
C ALA A 259 20.57 17.03 -5.48
N SER A 260 21.25 17.95 -6.17
CA SER A 260 21.55 17.88 -7.63
C SER A 260 22.09 19.18 -8.24
N VAL A 261 21.97 20.34 -7.58
CA VAL A 261 22.52 21.61 -8.13
C VAL A 261 24.02 21.74 -7.84
N GLY A 262 24.47 21.28 -6.66
CA GLY A 262 25.88 21.34 -6.25
C GLY A 262 26.84 20.67 -7.22
N LYS A 263 26.54 19.46 -7.73
CA LYS A 263 27.47 18.73 -8.62
C LYS A 263 27.72 19.38 -9.99
N LYS A 264 26.76 20.15 -10.54
CA LYS A 264 27.02 20.92 -11.79
C LYS A 264 27.78 22.21 -11.53
N LEU A 265 27.62 22.82 -10.35
CA LEU A 265 28.37 24.01 -9.91
C LEU A 265 29.81 23.65 -9.48
N ASP A 266 30.02 22.53 -8.81
CA ASP A 266 31.32 22.10 -8.27
C ASP A 266 32.32 21.75 -9.39
N ASN A 267 31.83 21.22 -10.51
CA ASN A 267 32.66 20.91 -11.69
C ASN A 267 33.18 22.17 -12.42
N LEU A 268 32.75 23.37 -12.01
CA LEU A 268 33.30 24.64 -12.48
C LEU A 268 34.26 25.30 -11.46
N SER A 269 34.60 24.59 -10.37
CA SER A 269 35.52 25.07 -9.33
C SER A 269 36.90 25.43 -9.91
N LEU A 270 37.28 26.68 -9.64
CA LEU A 270 38.42 27.38 -10.21
C LEU A 270 39.74 26.81 -9.69
N SER A 271 40.64 26.43 -10.60
CA SER A 271 42.05 26.24 -10.28
C SER A 271 42.64 27.53 -9.71
N SER A 272 43.37 27.39 -8.60
CA SER A 272 44.02 28.48 -7.88
C SER A 272 45.20 29.06 -8.68
N GLY A 273 44.94 30.08 -9.50
CA GLY A 273 45.95 30.85 -10.23
C GLY A 273 45.61 32.34 -10.34
N PRO A 274 46.59 33.23 -10.62
CA PRO A 274 46.36 34.68 -10.72
C PRO A 274 45.44 34.99 -11.91
N ARG A 275 44.26 35.58 -11.61
CA ARG A 275 43.16 35.75 -12.57
C ARG A 275 43.38 36.96 -13.49
N ASP A 276 43.66 36.71 -14.76
CA ASP A 276 43.63 37.74 -15.81
C ASP A 276 42.16 38.07 -16.20
N PRO A 277 41.71 39.34 -16.13
CA PRO A 277 40.39 39.75 -16.61
C PRO A 277 40.07 39.30 -18.04
N ALA A 278 41.07 39.19 -18.92
CA ALA A 278 40.87 38.75 -20.30
C ALA A 278 40.46 37.27 -20.39
N GLU A 279 41.03 36.41 -19.55
CA GLU A 279 40.68 34.99 -19.50
C GLU A 279 39.28 34.76 -18.90
N LEU A 280 38.93 35.51 -17.85
CA LEU A 280 37.59 35.50 -17.25
C LEU A 280 36.51 35.95 -18.25
N ARG A 281 36.78 36.99 -19.04
CA ARG A 281 35.89 37.43 -20.13
C ARG A 281 35.74 36.38 -21.23
N LYS A 282 36.80 35.64 -21.57
CA LYS A 282 36.72 34.54 -22.54
C LYS A 282 35.78 33.44 -22.06
N ARG A 283 35.81 33.11 -20.76
CA ARG A 283 34.88 32.14 -20.13
C ARG A 283 33.45 32.68 -20.11
N THR A 284 33.26 33.95 -19.79
CA THR A 284 31.95 34.63 -19.83
C THR A 284 31.35 34.59 -21.24
N LEU A 285 32.15 34.85 -22.28
CA LEU A 285 31.71 34.78 -23.67
C LEU A 285 31.34 33.35 -24.08
N ALA A 286 32.05 32.33 -23.58
CA ALA A 286 31.68 30.93 -23.79
C ALA A 286 30.35 30.58 -23.12
N ALA A 287 30.13 31.00 -21.87
CA ALA A 287 28.84 30.84 -21.18
C ALA A 287 27.70 31.60 -21.89
N ASN A 288 27.98 32.77 -22.45
CA ASN A 288 27.00 33.52 -23.23
C ASN A 288 26.65 32.80 -24.55
N ASN A 289 27.63 32.20 -25.22
CA ASN A 289 27.38 31.38 -26.39
C ASN A 289 26.56 30.13 -26.05
N LEU A 290 26.78 29.52 -24.88
CA LEU A 290 25.98 28.39 -24.40
C LEU A 290 24.50 28.79 -24.25
N VAL A 291 24.19 29.95 -23.66
CA VAL A 291 22.80 30.46 -23.60
C VAL A 291 22.20 30.57 -25.01
N TRP A 292 22.97 31.12 -25.94
CA TRP A 292 22.53 31.32 -27.32
C TRP A 292 22.25 29.98 -28.03
N GLU A 293 23.16 29.03 -27.89
CA GLU A 293 23.08 27.67 -28.45
C GLU A 293 21.93 26.86 -27.85
N THR A 294 21.74 26.93 -26.53
CA THR A 294 20.61 26.29 -25.84
C THR A 294 19.28 26.84 -26.33
N CYS A 295 19.16 28.16 -26.52
CA CYS A 295 17.94 28.74 -27.12
C CYS A 295 17.74 28.28 -28.57
N ALA A 296 18.82 28.25 -29.38
CA ALA A 296 18.76 27.84 -30.78
C ALA A 296 18.30 26.38 -30.94
N LYS A 297 18.73 25.48 -30.04
CA LYS A 297 18.31 24.06 -29.96
C LYS A 297 16.78 23.93 -29.93
N TYR A 298 16.10 24.76 -29.16
CA TYR A 298 14.64 24.69 -28.93
C TYR A 298 13.82 25.54 -29.90
N ILE A 299 14.37 26.63 -30.44
CA ILE A 299 13.71 27.45 -31.48
C ILE A 299 13.55 26.67 -32.80
N GLY A 300 14.46 25.73 -33.10
CA GLY A 300 14.38 24.97 -34.35
C GLY A 300 14.97 25.71 -35.56
N GLU A 301 15.96 26.59 -35.35
CA GLU A 301 16.57 27.37 -36.43
C GLU A 301 17.15 26.49 -37.55
N ARG A 302 16.87 26.87 -38.80
CA ARG A 302 17.40 26.22 -40.00
C ARG A 302 18.49 27.10 -40.62
N ASN A 303 19.40 26.46 -41.34
CA ASN A 303 20.34 27.16 -42.20
C ASN A 303 19.59 27.93 -43.30
N ALA A 304 20.24 28.91 -43.93
CA ALA A 304 19.63 29.73 -44.99
C ALA A 304 19.18 28.91 -46.23
N ASP A 305 19.68 27.69 -46.39
CA ASP A 305 19.33 26.72 -47.42
C ASP A 305 18.16 25.79 -47.02
N GLY A 306 17.58 25.96 -45.82
CA GLY A 306 16.48 25.16 -45.30
C GLY A 306 16.89 23.86 -44.60
N THR A 307 18.19 23.54 -44.52
CA THR A 307 18.69 22.34 -43.82
C THR A 307 18.65 22.50 -42.29
N PRO A 308 18.46 21.43 -41.50
CA PRO A 308 18.53 21.49 -40.04
C PRO A 308 19.90 21.97 -39.59
N ARG A 309 19.95 23.03 -38.79
CA ARG A 309 21.20 23.55 -38.23
C ARG A 309 21.76 22.51 -37.25
N THR A 310 23.08 22.32 -37.23
CA THR A 310 23.75 21.48 -36.24
C THR A 310 24.49 22.34 -35.24
N ILE A 311 24.25 22.13 -33.95
CA ILE A 311 24.98 22.80 -32.87
C ILE A 311 25.98 21.81 -32.29
N THR A 312 27.16 22.29 -31.91
CA THR A 312 28.16 21.45 -31.24
C THR A 312 27.92 21.53 -29.74
N SER A 313 27.22 20.54 -29.19
CA SER A 313 27.04 20.42 -27.75
C SER A 313 28.34 19.88 -27.15
N VAL A 314 28.82 20.49 -26.06
CA VAL A 314 29.93 19.97 -25.27
C VAL A 314 29.33 19.28 -24.05
N ALA A 315 29.44 17.96 -23.98
CA ALA A 315 28.99 17.21 -22.82
C ALA A 315 29.87 17.52 -21.58
N PRO A 316 29.40 17.26 -20.35
CA PRO A 316 30.17 17.52 -19.12
C PRO A 316 31.55 16.86 -19.07
N ASN A 317 31.73 15.77 -19.83
CA ASN A 317 32.99 15.05 -20.02
C ASN A 317 33.91 15.67 -21.11
N GLY A 318 33.54 16.82 -21.69
CA GLY A 318 34.32 17.52 -22.72
C GLY A 318 34.10 17.02 -24.16
N VAL A 319 33.28 15.97 -24.37
CA VAL A 319 33.02 15.41 -25.70
C VAL A 319 32.14 16.36 -26.52
N ARG A 320 32.59 16.67 -27.74
CA ARG A 320 31.89 17.55 -28.69
C ARG A 320 30.99 16.74 -29.61
N THR A 321 29.68 16.74 -29.35
CA THR A 321 28.67 16.06 -30.17
C THR A 321 27.91 17.05 -31.04
N LYS A 322 27.77 16.75 -32.33
CA LYS A 322 26.93 17.53 -33.25
C LYS A 322 25.47 17.11 -33.05
N VAL A 323 24.65 17.99 -32.49
CA VAL A 323 23.23 17.75 -32.26
C VAL A 323 22.41 18.47 -33.33
N HIS A 324 21.50 17.75 -33.99
CA HIS A 324 20.56 18.33 -34.93
C HIS A 324 19.49 19.17 -34.20
N VAL A 325 19.31 20.41 -34.63
CA VAL A 325 18.30 21.33 -34.09
C VAL A 325 16.92 20.93 -34.63
N LYS A 326 16.14 20.19 -33.82
CA LYS A 326 14.78 19.74 -34.18
C LYS A 326 13.68 20.72 -33.74
N GLY A 327 13.97 21.66 -32.83
CA GLY A 327 12.98 22.59 -32.24
C GLY A 327 12.02 21.89 -31.29
N LEU A 328 11.12 22.62 -30.61
CA LEU A 328 10.09 22.04 -29.73
C LEU A 328 8.98 21.31 -30.52
N SER A 329 8.40 20.25 -29.93
CA SER A 329 7.21 19.58 -30.47
C SER A 329 6.02 20.53 -30.52
N LYS A 330 5.18 20.47 -31.56
CA LYS A 330 4.03 21.38 -31.73
C LYS A 330 2.70 20.81 -31.23
N SER A 331 2.69 19.54 -30.82
CA SER A 331 1.50 18.82 -30.35
C SER A 331 1.88 17.68 -29.42
N ASN A 332 0.92 17.19 -28.64
CA ASN A 332 1.07 16.02 -27.77
C ASN A 332 1.57 14.81 -28.58
N LEU A 333 0.95 14.55 -29.74
CA LEU A 333 1.34 13.44 -30.61
C LEU A 333 2.78 13.57 -31.12
N GLU A 334 3.24 14.77 -31.44
CA GLU A 334 4.63 14.99 -31.87
C GLU A 334 5.61 14.77 -30.71
N ALA A 335 5.28 15.24 -29.50
CA ALA A 335 6.08 15.03 -28.30
C ALA A 335 6.16 13.56 -27.92
N SER A 336 5.01 12.88 -27.90
CA SER A 336 4.95 11.44 -27.64
C SER A 336 5.69 10.66 -28.71
N LYS A 337 5.55 11.02 -29.99
CA LYS A 337 6.32 10.39 -31.07
C LYS A 337 7.83 10.57 -30.87
N ARG A 338 8.32 11.72 -30.39
CA ARG A 338 9.76 11.91 -30.14
C ARG A 338 10.24 11.09 -28.96
N SER A 339 9.50 11.11 -27.85
CA SER A 339 9.75 10.26 -26.68
C SER A 339 9.85 8.78 -27.10
N TRP A 340 8.87 8.32 -27.85
CA TRP A 340 8.78 6.95 -28.34
C TRP A 340 9.89 6.60 -29.35
N ASN A 341 10.29 7.51 -30.24
CA ASN A 341 11.42 7.25 -31.14
C ASN A 341 12.76 7.15 -30.38
N ASN A 342 12.97 7.96 -29.34
CA ASN A 342 14.16 7.83 -28.50
C ASN A 342 14.17 6.47 -27.79
N ARG A 343 13.00 6.02 -27.30
CA ARG A 343 12.85 4.68 -26.72
C ARG A 343 13.14 3.58 -27.73
N ILE A 344 12.69 3.72 -28.99
CA ILE A 344 13.04 2.79 -30.07
C ILE A 344 14.56 2.72 -30.30
N GLU A 345 15.27 3.85 -30.17
CA GLU A 345 16.74 3.86 -30.27
C GLU A 345 17.37 3.10 -29.09
N LEU A 346 16.96 3.36 -27.85
CA LEU A 346 17.43 2.62 -26.66
C LEU A 346 17.15 1.12 -26.74
N MET A 347 15.94 0.75 -27.16
CA MET A 347 15.56 -0.65 -27.38
C MET A 347 16.36 -1.30 -28.53
N ARG A 348 16.77 -0.54 -29.55
CA ARG A 348 17.67 -1.04 -30.60
C ARG A 348 19.09 -1.22 -30.09
N ASP A 349 19.57 -0.31 -29.26
CA ASP A 349 20.88 -0.40 -28.63
C ASP A 349 20.97 -1.68 -27.78
N GLY A 350 19.98 -1.96 -26.92
CA GLY A 350 19.94 -3.21 -26.16
C GLY A 350 19.83 -4.47 -27.03
N LEU A 351 19.19 -4.38 -28.21
CA LEU A 351 19.18 -5.49 -29.18
C LEU A 351 20.56 -5.68 -29.86
N ASP A 352 21.27 -4.59 -30.16
CA ASP A 352 22.60 -4.65 -30.75
C ASP A 352 23.65 -5.11 -29.72
N GLU A 353 23.45 -4.80 -28.45
CA GLU A 353 24.21 -5.33 -27.32
C GLU A 353 24.09 -6.86 -27.21
N LEU A 354 22.86 -7.40 -27.28
CA LEU A 354 22.63 -8.84 -27.37
C LEU A 354 23.36 -9.48 -28.56
N LYS A 355 23.39 -8.83 -29.73
CA LYS A 355 24.10 -9.33 -30.91
C LYS A 355 25.62 -9.30 -30.73
N GLN A 356 26.15 -8.23 -30.15
CA GLN A 356 27.57 -8.10 -29.85
C GLN A 356 28.01 -9.19 -28.85
N GLY A 357 27.18 -9.49 -27.84
CA GLY A 357 27.40 -10.62 -26.94
C GLY A 357 27.42 -11.98 -27.64
N ILE A 358 26.58 -12.19 -28.66
CA ILE A 358 26.59 -13.41 -29.48
C ILE A 358 27.89 -13.53 -30.32
N ASP A 359 28.32 -12.43 -30.93
CA ASP A 359 29.44 -12.37 -31.87
C ASP A 359 30.81 -12.24 -31.19
N ALA A 360 30.87 -11.95 -29.88
CA ALA A 360 32.11 -11.91 -29.11
C ALA A 360 32.86 -13.25 -29.19
N GLU A 361 34.09 -13.22 -29.72
CA GLU A 361 35.02 -14.35 -29.75
C GLU A 361 35.79 -14.45 -28.42
N ASN A 362 36.12 -15.67 -27.99
CA ASN A 362 37.06 -15.90 -26.89
C ASN A 362 38.46 -15.44 -27.32
N ASP A 363 38.80 -14.15 -27.15
CA ASP A 363 40.20 -13.69 -27.27
C ASP A 363 40.91 -13.85 -25.92
N PRO A 364 41.81 -14.84 -25.76
CA PRO A 364 42.55 -15.04 -24.52
C PRO A 364 43.52 -13.90 -24.17
N ARG A 365 43.62 -12.84 -24.99
CA ARG A 365 44.45 -11.65 -24.73
C ARG A 365 43.68 -10.45 -24.18
N ALA A 366 42.34 -10.51 -24.08
CA ALA A 366 41.55 -9.40 -23.54
C ALA A 366 41.69 -9.24 -22.02
N ALA A 367 42.07 -10.31 -21.30
CA ALA A 367 42.26 -10.29 -19.85
C ALA A 367 43.46 -9.44 -19.38
N ASP A 368 44.45 -9.19 -20.25
CA ASP A 368 45.67 -8.44 -19.90
C ASP A 368 45.58 -6.93 -20.19
N LEU A 369 44.52 -6.45 -20.87
CA LEU A 369 44.38 -5.03 -21.27
C LEU A 369 43.44 -4.22 -20.36
N ALA A 370 42.72 -4.86 -19.44
CA ALA A 370 41.74 -4.20 -18.56
C ALA A 370 42.37 -3.52 -17.31
N ALA A 371 43.71 -3.52 -17.19
CA ALA A 371 44.39 -3.03 -15.99
C ALA A 371 44.84 -1.56 -16.05
N ASP A 372 44.81 -0.89 -17.22
CA ASP A 372 45.47 0.43 -17.36
C ASP A 372 44.60 1.60 -17.84
N ASP A 373 43.32 1.41 -18.17
CA ASP A 373 42.37 2.52 -18.43
C ASP A 373 40.95 2.11 -17.98
N ALA A 374 40.71 2.10 -16.66
CA ALA A 374 39.37 1.95 -16.11
C ALA A 374 38.63 3.30 -16.20
N ASP A 375 37.88 3.48 -17.28
CA ASP A 375 36.82 4.48 -17.32
C ASP A 375 35.81 4.12 -16.22
N GLU A 376 35.54 5.02 -15.26
CA GLU A 376 34.71 4.79 -14.06
C GLU A 376 33.23 4.44 -14.40
N PHE A 377 32.90 4.38 -15.70
CA PHE A 377 31.58 4.08 -16.26
C PHE A 377 31.61 2.95 -17.31
N ALA A 378 32.72 2.23 -17.48
CA ALA A 378 32.77 1.08 -18.38
C ALA A 378 32.20 -0.17 -17.70
N PHE A 379 31.22 -0.82 -18.34
CA PHE A 379 30.66 -2.10 -17.88
C PHE A 379 31.73 -3.20 -17.88
N PRO A 380 31.61 -4.22 -16.99
CA PRO A 380 32.51 -5.38 -16.98
C PRO A 380 32.58 -6.05 -18.37
N ALA A 381 33.73 -6.62 -18.73
CA ALA A 381 33.86 -7.37 -19.97
C ALA A 381 32.87 -8.56 -19.97
N ALA A 382 32.04 -8.67 -21.01
CA ALA A 382 31.01 -9.71 -21.11
C ALA A 382 31.59 -11.12 -20.92
N THR A 383 30.93 -11.93 -20.10
CA THR A 383 31.35 -13.31 -19.80
C THR A 383 31.34 -14.16 -21.08
N PRO A 384 32.41 -14.91 -21.40
CA PRO A 384 32.47 -15.70 -22.62
C PRO A 384 31.40 -16.81 -22.66
N LEU A 385 30.42 -16.69 -23.57
CA LEU A 385 29.25 -17.55 -23.66
C LEU A 385 29.54 -18.92 -24.33
N SER A 386 28.92 -19.98 -23.80
CA SER A 386 28.94 -21.32 -24.38
C SER A 386 28.16 -21.38 -25.72
N PRO A 387 28.42 -22.36 -26.61
CA PRO A 387 27.67 -22.51 -27.86
C PRO A 387 26.15 -22.63 -27.65
N GLN A 388 25.72 -23.30 -26.58
CA GLN A 388 24.30 -23.47 -26.24
C GLN A 388 23.68 -22.16 -25.74
N GLN A 389 24.40 -21.39 -24.93
CA GLN A 389 23.99 -20.04 -24.52
C GLN A 389 23.87 -19.11 -25.73
N LYS A 390 24.82 -19.15 -26.67
CA LYS A 390 24.74 -18.38 -27.93
C LYS A 390 23.50 -18.75 -28.76
N ASP A 391 23.12 -20.02 -28.82
CA ASP A 391 21.88 -20.43 -29.51
C ASP A 391 20.61 -19.93 -28.80
N ARG A 392 20.57 -19.93 -27.47
CA ARG A 392 19.47 -19.32 -26.69
C ARG A 392 19.39 -17.81 -26.89
N LEU A 393 20.51 -17.09 -26.84
CA LEU A 393 20.54 -15.64 -27.12
C LEU A 393 20.10 -15.32 -28.56
N ARG A 394 20.39 -16.18 -29.54
CA ARG A 394 19.84 -16.04 -30.91
C ARG A 394 18.31 -16.17 -30.93
N GLN A 395 17.74 -17.04 -30.11
CA GLN A 395 16.28 -17.17 -29.98
C GLN A 395 15.66 -15.94 -29.31
N ILE A 396 16.23 -15.49 -28.19
CA ILE A 396 15.77 -14.30 -27.45
C ILE A 396 15.91 -13.03 -28.29
N SER A 397 17.04 -12.82 -28.96
CA SER A 397 17.24 -11.64 -29.83
C SER A 397 16.23 -11.57 -30.98
N ASN A 398 15.72 -12.70 -31.48
CA ASN A 398 14.63 -12.71 -32.45
C ASN A 398 13.30 -12.26 -31.83
N LEU A 399 12.98 -12.66 -30.59
CA LEU A 399 11.78 -12.18 -29.89
C LEU A 399 11.88 -10.69 -29.54
N VAL A 400 13.04 -10.25 -29.04
CA VAL A 400 13.30 -8.83 -28.77
C VAL A 400 13.15 -8.03 -30.07
N LYS A 401 13.66 -8.54 -31.19
CA LYS A 401 13.44 -7.92 -32.50
C LYS A 401 11.95 -7.84 -32.87
N ILE A 402 11.15 -8.86 -32.59
CA ILE A 402 9.70 -8.86 -32.83
C ILE A 402 9.01 -7.81 -31.92
N GLY A 403 9.37 -7.76 -30.63
CA GLY A 403 8.86 -6.77 -29.69
C GLY A 403 9.20 -5.33 -30.09
N ASN A 404 10.44 -5.07 -30.49
CA ASN A 404 10.87 -3.76 -30.99
C ASN A 404 10.10 -3.38 -32.26
N LEU A 405 9.87 -4.34 -33.17
CA LEU A 405 9.05 -4.13 -34.36
C LEU A 405 7.58 -3.88 -33.99
N ALA A 406 7.03 -4.56 -32.99
CA ALA A 406 5.66 -4.34 -32.51
C ALA A 406 5.51 -2.94 -31.92
N HIS A 407 6.43 -2.53 -31.06
CA HIS A 407 6.50 -1.19 -30.49
C HIS A 407 6.60 -0.11 -31.59
N GLU A 408 7.46 -0.32 -32.60
CA GLU A 408 7.60 0.58 -33.75
C GLU A 408 6.33 0.58 -34.64
N ASN A 409 5.68 -0.57 -34.83
CA ASN A 409 4.46 -0.69 -35.63
C ASN A 409 3.26 -0.04 -34.93
N ILE A 410 3.11 -0.19 -33.62
CA ILE A 410 2.08 0.50 -32.82
C ILE A 410 2.23 2.01 -33.00
N LEU A 411 3.46 2.55 -32.88
CA LEU A 411 3.71 3.96 -33.13
C LEU A 411 3.35 4.37 -34.57
N LYS A 412 3.72 3.57 -35.58
CA LYS A 412 3.36 3.83 -36.99
C LYS A 412 1.84 3.86 -37.18
N GLN A 413 1.10 2.99 -36.51
CA GLN A 413 -0.37 2.98 -36.59
C GLN A 413 -0.97 4.18 -35.86
N LEU A 414 -0.47 4.54 -34.68
CA LEU A 414 -0.95 5.72 -33.92
C LEU A 414 -0.77 7.01 -34.73
N VAL A 415 0.35 7.13 -35.44
CA VAL A 415 0.63 8.27 -36.34
C VAL A 415 -0.24 8.26 -37.60
N LYS A 416 -0.63 7.08 -38.10
CA LYS A 416 -1.51 6.95 -39.27
C LYS A 416 -2.99 7.10 -38.92
N ALA A 417 -3.37 6.89 -37.67
CA ALA A 417 -4.75 6.99 -37.20
C ALA A 417 -5.31 8.40 -37.48
N GLN A 418 -6.60 8.47 -37.83
CA GLN A 418 -7.25 9.76 -38.03
C GLN A 418 -7.29 10.55 -36.71
N PRO A 419 -7.27 11.90 -36.73
CA PRO A 419 -7.25 12.72 -35.52
C PRO A 419 -8.36 12.39 -34.52
N ALA A 420 -9.54 11.96 -35.00
CA ALA A 420 -10.66 11.56 -34.16
C ALA A 420 -10.41 10.23 -33.41
N THR A 421 -9.68 9.29 -34.02
CA THR A 421 -9.32 7.99 -33.41
C THR A 421 -8.12 8.10 -32.49
N ALA A 422 -7.19 9.02 -32.78
CA ALA A 422 -6.07 9.33 -31.88
C ALA A 422 -6.53 10.11 -30.63
N ALA A 423 -7.63 10.86 -30.70
CA ALA A 423 -8.18 11.63 -29.59
C ALA A 423 -8.89 10.78 -28.52
N THR A 424 -9.19 9.50 -28.80
CA THR A 424 -9.82 8.57 -27.84
C THR A 424 -8.82 7.74 -27.05
N ILE A 425 -7.53 7.76 -27.42
CA ILE A 425 -6.47 7.00 -26.77
C ILE A 425 -5.71 7.94 -25.85
N ASP A 426 -5.56 7.55 -24.58
CA ASP A 426 -4.77 8.33 -23.64
C ASP A 426 -3.27 8.11 -23.92
N LEU A 427 -2.65 9.06 -24.62
CA LEU A 427 -1.22 8.97 -24.96
C LEU A 427 -0.31 8.89 -23.72
N ASP A 428 -0.78 9.33 -22.54
CA ASP A 428 0.00 9.20 -21.30
C ASP A 428 0.06 7.76 -20.82
N GLU A 429 -1.06 7.03 -20.91
CA GLU A 429 -1.14 5.61 -20.54
C GLU A 429 -0.25 4.78 -21.47
N VAL A 430 -0.31 5.10 -22.77
CA VAL A 430 0.53 4.45 -23.78
C VAL A 430 2.03 4.69 -23.53
N GLU A 431 2.41 5.90 -23.11
CA GLU A 431 3.79 6.24 -22.78
C GLU A 431 4.29 5.53 -21.52
N GLU A 432 3.43 5.34 -20.52
CA GLU A 432 3.77 4.64 -19.29
C GLU A 432 3.98 3.14 -19.56
N ILE A 433 3.07 2.49 -20.29
CA ILE A 433 3.24 1.09 -20.69
C ILE A 433 4.46 0.94 -21.61
N GLY A 434 4.68 1.90 -22.52
CA GLY A 434 5.87 1.95 -23.36
C GLY A 434 7.17 2.04 -22.54
N LYS A 435 7.18 2.80 -21.45
CA LYS A 435 8.33 2.89 -20.53
C LYS A 435 8.60 1.56 -19.82
N GLN A 436 7.57 0.89 -19.32
CA GLN A 436 7.69 -0.42 -18.70
C GLN A 436 8.29 -1.45 -19.68
N LEU A 437 7.93 -1.36 -20.95
CA LEU A 437 8.50 -2.21 -22.00
C LEU A 437 10.01 -1.97 -22.19
N GLU A 438 10.45 -0.71 -22.22
CA GLU A 438 11.88 -0.38 -22.29
C GLU A 438 12.65 -0.93 -21.08
N GLU A 439 12.15 -0.68 -19.87
CA GLU A 439 12.77 -1.14 -18.62
C GLU A 439 12.87 -2.68 -18.58
N SER A 440 11.80 -3.39 -18.93
CA SER A 440 11.81 -4.86 -18.99
C SER A 440 12.74 -5.44 -20.07
N GLN A 441 12.97 -4.71 -21.17
CA GLN A 441 13.95 -5.15 -22.17
C GLN A 441 15.37 -5.03 -21.62
N ASP A 442 15.69 -3.92 -20.95
CA ASP A 442 16.99 -3.67 -20.34
C ASP A 442 17.33 -4.76 -19.31
N GLU A 443 16.37 -5.09 -18.44
CA GLU A 443 16.50 -6.19 -17.47
C GLU A 443 16.76 -7.55 -18.16
N LEU A 444 16.06 -7.85 -19.26
CA LEU A 444 16.27 -9.07 -20.02
C LEU A 444 17.65 -9.13 -20.70
N VAL A 445 18.11 -8.02 -21.28
CA VAL A 445 19.45 -7.91 -21.89
C VAL A 445 20.51 -8.14 -20.82
N ALA A 446 20.35 -7.50 -19.66
CA ALA A 446 21.28 -7.62 -18.55
C ALA A 446 21.35 -9.05 -18.00
N ALA A 447 20.20 -9.69 -17.79
CA ALA A 447 20.13 -11.09 -17.37
C ALA A 447 20.80 -12.05 -18.38
N CYS A 448 20.74 -11.74 -19.69
CA CYS A 448 21.33 -12.58 -20.73
C CYS A 448 22.85 -12.43 -20.87
N LEU A 449 23.43 -11.27 -20.56
CA LEU A 449 24.83 -10.95 -20.86
C LEU A 449 25.73 -10.83 -19.63
N TYR A 450 25.19 -10.36 -18.51
CA TYR A 450 25.97 -9.98 -17.32
C TYR A 450 25.65 -10.82 -16.08
N GLY A 451 24.57 -11.60 -16.09
CA GLY A 451 24.12 -12.41 -14.95
C GLY A 451 23.52 -11.56 -13.81
N GLU A 452 23.02 -12.20 -12.75
CA GLU A 452 22.24 -11.53 -11.68
C GLU A 452 23.02 -10.44 -10.92
N VAL A 453 24.26 -10.72 -10.55
CA VAL A 453 25.03 -9.88 -9.60
C VAL A 453 25.47 -8.55 -10.22
N ASP A 454 25.88 -8.56 -11.49
CA ASP A 454 26.33 -7.35 -12.21
C ASP A 454 25.16 -6.61 -12.91
N ALA A 455 24.00 -7.26 -13.09
CA ALA A 455 22.78 -6.63 -13.60
C ALA A 455 22.01 -5.79 -12.55
N GLY A 456 22.48 -5.75 -11.29
CA GLY A 456 21.74 -5.13 -10.18
C GLY A 456 20.45 -5.88 -9.83
N LEU A 457 20.31 -7.13 -10.30
CA LEU A 457 19.20 -8.02 -10.03
C LEU A 457 19.59 -8.92 -8.85
N GLU A 458 19.44 -8.42 -7.62
CA GLU A 458 19.62 -9.26 -6.44
C GLU A 458 18.64 -10.44 -6.49
N ALA A 459 19.15 -11.68 -6.44
CA ALA A 459 18.35 -12.91 -6.27
C ALA A 459 17.36 -12.81 -5.09
N ARG A 460 17.64 -11.94 -4.12
CA ARG A 460 16.87 -11.75 -2.88
C ARG A 460 15.83 -10.63 -2.94
N MET A 461 15.72 -9.89 -4.04
CA MET A 461 14.69 -8.85 -4.18
C MET A 461 13.30 -9.40 -4.51
N PHE A 462 13.19 -10.70 -4.82
CA PHE A 462 11.90 -11.34 -5.15
C PHE A 462 11.77 -12.82 -4.76
N ASP A 463 12.77 -13.43 -4.12
CA ASP A 463 12.57 -14.75 -3.52
C ASP A 463 11.85 -14.59 -2.18
N HIS A 464 10.57 -14.95 -2.24
CA HIS A 464 9.83 -15.34 -1.06
C HIS A 464 10.40 -16.69 -0.62
N ASP A 465 11.09 -16.69 0.52
CA ASP A 465 11.36 -17.87 1.38
C ASP A 465 12.81 -18.41 1.35
N ALA A 466 13.80 -17.61 1.76
CA ALA A 466 15.05 -18.14 2.31
C ALA A 466 15.84 -17.08 3.12
N ASP A 467 15.83 -17.22 4.45
CA ASP A 467 17.03 -17.10 5.31
C ASP A 467 16.60 -17.20 6.79
N ASP A 468 16.59 -18.42 7.30
CA ASP A 468 16.88 -18.74 8.70
C ASP A 468 17.74 -20.01 8.71
N ALA A 469 18.81 -19.97 9.51
CA ALA A 469 19.82 -21.01 9.78
C ALA A 469 21.03 -21.02 8.82
N ASP A 470 22.29 -20.91 9.26
CA ASP A 470 22.85 -21.32 10.55
C ASP A 470 24.18 -20.62 10.86
N ASP A 471 24.44 -20.49 12.16
CA ASP A 471 25.81 -20.54 12.67
C ASP A 471 25.79 -21.24 14.03
N HIS A 472 26.01 -22.56 14.06
CA HIS A 472 26.89 -23.22 15.06
C HIS A 472 27.09 -24.73 14.82
N LEU A 473 28.36 -25.05 14.63
CA LEU A 473 29.02 -26.35 14.60
C LEU A 473 28.66 -27.28 15.78
N ASN A 474 28.32 -28.54 15.50
CA ASN A 474 29.00 -29.72 16.10
C ASN A 474 28.49 -31.08 15.56
N GLY A 475 29.38 -31.79 14.85
CA GLY A 475 29.78 -33.16 15.17
C GLY A 475 28.79 -34.34 15.08
N ASN A 476 29.02 -35.16 14.03
CA ASN A 476 28.77 -36.60 13.91
C ASN A 476 27.34 -37.14 13.64
N GLY A 477 27.15 -37.64 12.41
CA GLY A 477 26.74 -39.03 12.20
C GLY A 477 25.40 -39.28 11.47
N ASN A 478 25.53 -39.59 10.18
CA ASN A 478 24.60 -40.32 9.30
C ASN A 478 23.32 -39.63 8.78
N ALA A 479 23.26 -39.60 7.44
CA ALA A 479 22.25 -39.02 6.57
C ALA A 479 20.89 -39.75 6.58
N SER A 480 19.84 -38.95 6.41
CA SER A 480 18.71 -39.28 5.54
C SER A 480 18.20 -38.00 4.89
N ALA A 481 18.24 -37.98 3.55
CA ALA A 481 17.88 -36.87 2.68
C ALA A 481 16.43 -36.40 2.87
N ASN A 482 16.26 -35.10 3.05
CA ASN A 482 15.04 -34.36 2.70
C ASN A 482 15.43 -33.33 1.62
N ASP A 483 14.52 -33.23 0.66
CA ASP A 483 14.60 -32.57 -0.64
C ASP A 483 14.12 -31.11 -0.51
N ASP A 484 15.04 -30.20 -0.20
CA ASP A 484 14.85 -28.74 -0.32
C ASP A 484 15.60 -28.26 -1.57
N GLY A 485 14.88 -28.18 -2.69
CA GLY A 485 15.46 -28.08 -4.04
C GLY A 485 15.96 -26.70 -4.50
N ASP A 486 15.88 -25.63 -3.70
CA ASP A 486 16.29 -24.28 -4.12
C ASP A 486 17.38 -23.64 -3.23
N ALA A 487 17.91 -24.35 -2.21
CA ALA A 487 18.97 -23.83 -1.34
C ALA A 487 20.41 -24.06 -1.86
N ASP A 488 20.57 -24.68 -3.04
CA ASP A 488 21.87 -24.98 -3.66
C ASP A 488 21.82 -24.70 -5.18
N LEU A 489 21.16 -23.62 -5.61
CA LEU A 489 21.24 -23.20 -7.02
C LEU A 489 22.67 -22.77 -7.34
N THR A 490 23.26 -23.41 -8.36
CA THR A 490 24.52 -22.93 -8.91
C THR A 490 24.33 -21.54 -9.53
N GLU A 491 25.40 -20.75 -9.64
CA GLU A 491 25.39 -19.45 -10.34
C GLU A 491 24.78 -19.57 -11.74
N GLU A 492 24.99 -20.70 -12.41
CA GLU A 492 24.39 -21.02 -13.71
C GLU A 492 22.86 -21.21 -13.63
N GLN A 493 22.34 -21.89 -12.62
CA GLN A 493 20.90 -22.09 -12.43
C GLN A 493 20.16 -20.80 -12.06
N ALA A 494 20.80 -19.92 -11.27
CA ALA A 494 20.24 -18.62 -10.89
C ALA A 494 20.11 -17.69 -12.11
N ILE A 495 21.16 -17.62 -12.95
CA ILE A 495 21.14 -16.91 -14.24
C ILE A 495 20.04 -17.46 -15.15
N GLU A 496 19.89 -18.78 -15.22
CA GLU A 496 18.87 -19.45 -16.02
C GLU A 496 17.44 -19.08 -15.56
N LYS A 497 17.17 -19.06 -14.25
CA LYS A 497 15.88 -18.62 -13.67
C LYS A 497 15.60 -17.13 -13.94
N ALA A 498 16.61 -16.27 -13.82
CA ALA A 498 16.49 -14.84 -14.11
C ALA A 498 16.15 -14.55 -15.58
N ILE A 499 16.76 -15.27 -16.53
CA ILE A 499 16.45 -15.16 -17.96
C ILE A 499 14.99 -15.50 -18.26
N LEU A 500 14.43 -16.55 -17.65
CA LEU A 500 13.02 -16.92 -17.86
C LEU A 500 12.06 -15.86 -17.33
N ARG A 501 12.32 -15.37 -16.12
CA ARG A 501 11.48 -14.37 -15.47
C ARG A 501 11.45 -13.04 -16.23
N THR A 502 12.63 -12.53 -16.61
CA THR A 502 12.75 -11.27 -17.35
C THR A 502 12.15 -11.40 -18.76
N LEU A 503 12.22 -12.59 -19.38
CA LEU A 503 11.55 -12.87 -20.65
C LEU A 503 10.02 -12.81 -20.53
N GLU A 504 9.44 -13.35 -19.46
CA GLU A 504 8.01 -13.27 -19.18
C GLU A 504 7.55 -11.82 -18.98
N GLN A 505 8.28 -11.04 -18.18
CA GLN A 505 8.00 -9.62 -17.94
C GLN A 505 8.05 -8.79 -19.23
N TYR A 506 9.08 -8.99 -20.06
CA TYR A 506 9.22 -8.31 -21.35
C TYR A 506 8.03 -8.60 -22.28
N ILE A 507 7.63 -9.87 -22.40
CA ILE A 507 6.51 -10.25 -23.28
C ILE A 507 5.19 -9.72 -22.76
N GLN A 508 4.96 -9.76 -21.44
CA GLN A 508 3.78 -9.17 -20.82
C GLN A 508 3.66 -7.67 -21.14
N ALA A 509 4.76 -6.91 -21.05
CA ALA A 509 4.76 -5.48 -21.33
C ALA A 509 4.36 -5.17 -22.80
N ILE A 510 4.87 -5.95 -23.77
CA ILE A 510 4.50 -5.80 -25.19
C ILE A 510 3.01 -6.11 -25.40
N VAL A 511 2.52 -7.17 -24.77
CA VAL A 511 1.14 -7.59 -24.94
C VAL A 511 0.17 -6.61 -24.29
N SER A 512 0.46 -6.11 -23.10
CA SER A 512 -0.33 -5.04 -22.47
C SER A 512 -0.40 -3.80 -23.36
N LEU A 513 0.72 -3.38 -23.96
CA LEU A 513 0.76 -2.26 -24.90
C LEU A 513 -0.11 -2.52 -26.13
N SER A 514 0.03 -3.71 -26.73
CA SER A 514 -0.74 -4.11 -27.90
C SER A 514 -2.23 -4.23 -27.59
N ALA A 515 -2.61 -4.84 -26.47
CA ALA A 515 -4.00 -4.99 -26.04
C ALA A 515 -4.66 -3.62 -25.84
N TYR A 516 -3.99 -2.71 -25.14
CA TYR A 516 -4.50 -1.35 -24.90
C TYR A 516 -4.77 -0.58 -26.20
N VAL A 517 -3.87 -0.62 -27.18
CA VAL A 517 -4.04 0.12 -28.45
C VAL A 517 -4.92 -0.58 -29.49
N THR A 518 -5.16 -1.89 -29.34
CA THR A 518 -5.97 -2.69 -30.29
C THR A 518 -7.31 -3.16 -29.75
N ASP A 519 -7.62 -2.91 -28.47
CA ASP A 519 -8.82 -3.38 -27.77
C ASP A 519 -8.92 -4.92 -27.78
N ARG A 520 -7.80 -5.58 -27.46
CA ARG A 520 -7.66 -7.05 -27.43
C ARG A 520 -7.26 -7.55 -26.05
N ASP A 521 -8.08 -7.25 -25.03
CA ASP A 521 -7.83 -7.66 -23.64
C ASP A 521 -7.63 -9.17 -23.48
N GLU A 522 -8.25 -9.96 -24.36
CA GLU A 522 -8.07 -11.42 -24.48
C GLU A 522 -6.60 -11.87 -24.67
N LEU A 523 -5.71 -11.00 -25.16
CA LEU A 523 -4.28 -11.31 -25.26
C LEU A 523 -3.57 -11.25 -23.91
N VAL A 524 -4.01 -10.36 -23.01
CA VAL A 524 -3.47 -10.25 -21.66
C VAL A 524 -3.72 -11.56 -20.91
N ASP A 525 -4.94 -12.09 -21.01
CA ASP A 525 -5.30 -13.39 -20.45
C ASP A 525 -4.45 -14.54 -21.01
N LYS A 526 -4.12 -14.50 -22.31
CA LYS A 526 -3.27 -15.53 -22.95
C LYS A 526 -1.83 -15.48 -22.46
N VAL A 527 -1.25 -14.30 -22.22
CA VAL A 527 0.11 -14.21 -21.64
C VAL A 527 0.09 -14.66 -20.20
N HIS A 528 -0.89 -14.23 -19.40
CA HIS A 528 -1.01 -14.65 -18.01
C HIS A 528 -1.09 -16.18 -17.90
N LEU A 529 -1.85 -16.82 -18.81
CA LEU A 529 -1.94 -18.28 -18.87
C LEU A 529 -0.59 -18.92 -19.27
N ALA A 530 0.17 -18.34 -20.20
CA ALA A 530 1.48 -18.84 -20.60
C ALA A 530 2.58 -18.64 -19.53
N CYS A 531 2.47 -17.59 -18.70
CA CYS A 531 3.35 -17.38 -17.55
C CYS A 531 3.00 -18.34 -16.40
N ALA A 532 1.72 -18.70 -16.22
CA ALA A 532 1.26 -19.56 -15.13
C ALA A 532 1.48 -21.07 -15.35
N THR A 533 1.96 -21.51 -16.52
CA THR A 533 2.22 -22.94 -16.78
C THR A 533 3.50 -23.41 -16.11
N ASP A 534 3.40 -24.34 -15.14
CA ASP A 534 4.57 -24.99 -14.53
C ASP A 534 5.09 -26.11 -15.44
N GLU A 535 6.23 -25.88 -16.10
CA GLU A 535 6.92 -26.88 -16.92
C GLU A 535 8.02 -27.54 -16.07
N THR A 536 8.01 -28.87 -15.95
CA THR A 536 9.01 -29.64 -15.18
C THR A 536 10.05 -30.25 -16.09
N GLY A 537 11.34 -30.05 -15.84
CA GLY A 537 12.42 -30.66 -16.63
C GLY A 537 13.76 -29.97 -16.43
N ASP A 538 14.76 -30.33 -17.24
CA ASP A 538 15.99 -29.53 -17.32
C ASP A 538 15.68 -28.13 -17.88
N PHE A 539 16.55 -27.15 -17.60
CA PHE A 539 16.32 -25.78 -18.04
C PHE A 539 16.10 -25.68 -19.56
N ALA A 540 16.80 -26.48 -20.36
CA ALA A 540 16.64 -26.48 -21.81
C ALA A 540 15.21 -26.86 -22.23
N HIS A 541 14.59 -27.83 -21.56
CA HIS A 541 13.21 -28.24 -21.79
C HIS A 541 12.21 -27.16 -21.35
N VAL A 542 12.37 -26.65 -20.12
CA VAL A 542 11.50 -25.60 -19.55
C VAL A 542 11.56 -24.34 -20.40
N PHE A 543 12.78 -23.90 -20.74
CA PHE A 543 13.00 -22.77 -21.62
C PHE A 543 12.37 -22.96 -22.99
N ALA A 544 12.55 -24.12 -23.64
CA ALA A 544 11.95 -24.38 -24.94
C ALA A 544 10.41 -24.36 -24.90
N ALA A 545 9.79 -24.94 -23.86
CA ALA A 545 8.33 -24.96 -23.70
C ALA A 545 7.77 -23.56 -23.49
N LYS A 546 8.32 -22.81 -22.52
CA LYS A 546 7.95 -21.42 -22.22
C LYS A 546 8.18 -20.50 -23.41
N PHE A 547 9.35 -20.59 -24.03
CA PHE A 547 9.69 -19.81 -25.21
C PHE A 547 8.67 -20.03 -26.34
N ASN A 548 8.27 -21.27 -26.61
CA ASN A 548 7.28 -21.56 -27.67
C ASN A 548 5.90 -20.97 -27.38
N GLN A 549 5.42 -21.07 -26.13
CA GLN A 549 4.13 -20.52 -25.72
C GLN A 549 4.13 -19.00 -25.82
N LEU A 550 5.13 -18.36 -25.20
CA LEU A 550 5.24 -16.90 -25.16
C LEU A 550 5.52 -16.30 -26.55
N SER A 551 6.34 -16.95 -27.38
CA SER A 551 6.60 -16.56 -28.77
C SER A 551 5.32 -16.55 -29.61
N LYS A 552 4.41 -17.50 -29.37
CA LYS A 552 3.12 -17.56 -30.07
C LYS A 552 2.22 -16.38 -29.68
N VAL A 553 2.12 -16.08 -28.39
CA VAL A 553 1.29 -14.96 -27.91
C VAL A 553 1.89 -13.62 -28.36
N LEU A 554 3.22 -13.47 -28.28
CA LEU A 554 3.91 -12.29 -28.81
C LEU A 554 3.70 -12.13 -30.31
N SER A 555 3.77 -13.21 -31.09
CA SER A 555 3.51 -13.16 -32.54
C SER A 555 2.09 -12.69 -32.85
N GLU A 556 1.10 -13.18 -32.10
CA GLU A 556 -0.30 -12.76 -32.22
C GLU A 556 -0.50 -11.28 -31.81
N ALA A 557 0.17 -10.86 -30.74
CA ALA A 557 0.19 -9.49 -30.26
C ALA A 557 0.86 -8.53 -31.26
N SER A 558 1.85 -9.02 -32.01
CA SER A 558 2.64 -8.25 -32.98
C SER A 558 2.03 -8.23 -34.38
N SER A 559 1.08 -9.13 -34.67
CA SER A 559 0.32 -9.18 -35.92
C SER A 559 -0.98 -8.37 -35.85
N ASP A 560 -1.47 -7.92 -37.01
CA ASP A 560 -2.78 -7.27 -37.17
C ASP A 560 -3.05 -6.07 -36.24
N ILE A 561 -2.00 -5.30 -35.93
CA ILE A 561 -2.10 -4.07 -35.14
C ILE A 561 -2.95 -3.05 -35.92
N VAL A 562 -4.22 -2.97 -35.56
CA VAL A 562 -5.20 -2.02 -36.09
C VAL A 562 -5.85 -1.30 -34.92
N ILE A 563 -5.68 0.03 -34.88
CA ILE A 563 -6.28 0.87 -33.86
C ILE A 563 -7.78 0.96 -34.12
N ARG A 564 -8.61 0.43 -33.22
CA ARG A 564 -10.07 0.48 -33.31
C ARG A 564 -10.63 1.53 -32.36
N ALA A 565 -11.64 2.26 -32.81
CA ALA A 565 -12.41 3.16 -31.96
C ALA A 565 -13.23 2.31 -30.96
N PRO A 566 -13.38 2.74 -29.70
CA PRO A 566 -14.10 1.98 -28.69
C PRO A 566 -15.56 1.77 -29.13
N SER A 567 -15.93 0.49 -29.30
CA SER A 567 -17.31 0.09 -29.45
C SER A 567 -17.98 0.19 -28.08
N ALA A 568 -18.87 1.17 -27.93
CA ALA A 568 -19.92 1.04 -26.92
C ALA A 568 -20.64 -0.29 -27.18
N THR A 569 -20.68 -1.16 -26.17
CA THR A 569 -21.21 -2.54 -26.14
C THR A 569 -20.16 -3.65 -26.31
N ALA A 570 -19.74 -4.21 -25.16
CA ALA A 570 -19.23 -5.57 -25.09
C ALA A 570 -20.36 -6.58 -25.37
N PRO A 571 -20.06 -7.78 -25.90
CA PRO A 571 -21.07 -8.68 -26.41
C PRO A 571 -21.83 -9.41 -25.29
N ALA A 572 -23.15 -9.40 -25.38
CA ALA A 572 -24.01 -10.36 -24.69
C ALA A 572 -23.69 -11.77 -25.19
N GLY A 573 -23.18 -12.63 -24.29
CA GLY A 573 -22.68 -13.95 -24.68
C GLY A 573 -22.65 -15.06 -23.61
N LYS A 574 -23.13 -14.81 -22.40
CA LYS A 574 -23.88 -15.77 -21.56
C LYS A 574 -24.93 -14.91 -20.88
N ALA A 575 -26.18 -15.35 -20.80
CA ALA A 575 -27.16 -14.68 -19.97
C ALA A 575 -26.69 -14.82 -18.52
N THR A 576 -25.82 -13.91 -18.06
CA THR A 576 -25.50 -13.76 -16.66
C THR A 576 -26.79 -13.32 -16.04
N LEU A 577 -27.38 -14.19 -15.23
CA LEU A 577 -28.44 -13.81 -14.34
C LEU A 577 -27.96 -12.61 -13.56
N GLN A 578 -28.41 -11.40 -13.92
CA GLN A 578 -28.11 -10.21 -13.13
C GLN A 578 -28.99 -10.30 -11.89
N HIS A 579 -28.44 -10.89 -10.83
CA HIS A 579 -29.05 -10.89 -9.51
C HIS A 579 -28.40 -9.80 -8.68
N THR A 580 -29.20 -8.82 -8.29
CA THR A 580 -28.77 -7.82 -7.30
C THR A 580 -29.02 -8.40 -5.91
N PRO A 581 -28.00 -8.52 -5.04
CA PRO A 581 -28.15 -9.04 -3.69
C PRO A 581 -29.25 -8.30 -2.90
N ILE A 582 -30.05 -9.02 -2.12
CA ILE A 582 -31.05 -8.40 -1.24
C ILE A 582 -30.31 -7.79 -0.05
N ARG A 583 -30.20 -6.46 -0.04
CA ARG A 583 -29.52 -5.73 1.03
C ARG A 583 -30.40 -5.63 2.27
N GLN A 584 -29.89 -6.12 3.38
CA GLN A 584 -30.48 -5.98 4.70
C GLN A 584 -29.50 -5.20 5.59
N PRO A 585 -29.97 -4.25 6.42
CA PRO A 585 -29.14 -3.70 7.50
C PRO A 585 -28.63 -4.82 8.40
N ASN A 586 -27.40 -4.70 8.92
CA ASN A 586 -26.78 -5.77 9.70
C ASN A 586 -27.62 -6.18 10.92
N ASP A 587 -28.20 -5.20 11.63
CA ASP A 587 -29.01 -5.42 12.84
C ASP A 587 -30.43 -5.92 12.53
N GLU A 588 -30.83 -5.93 11.25
CA GLU A 588 -32.14 -6.40 10.80
C GLU A 588 -32.03 -7.68 9.94
N PHE A 589 -30.82 -8.23 9.79
CA PHE A 589 -30.57 -9.39 8.93
C PHE A 589 -31.38 -10.60 9.38
N LYS A 590 -32.18 -11.15 8.46
CA LYS A 590 -32.97 -12.35 8.66
C LYS A 590 -32.48 -13.46 7.73
N THR A 591 -32.06 -14.58 8.31
CA THR A 591 -31.69 -15.78 7.56
C THR A 591 -32.76 -16.20 6.56
N GLN A 592 -34.05 -16.13 6.94
CA GLN A 592 -35.15 -16.51 6.05
C GLN A 592 -35.23 -15.67 4.76
N VAL A 593 -34.93 -14.37 4.84
CA VAL A 593 -34.93 -13.48 3.66
C VAL A 593 -33.78 -13.87 2.74
N PHE A 594 -32.62 -14.21 3.32
CA PHE A 594 -31.50 -14.72 2.53
C PHE A 594 -31.80 -16.09 1.91
N ILE A 595 -32.48 -17.00 2.60
CA ILE A 595 -32.92 -18.29 2.00
C ILE A 595 -33.86 -18.05 0.82
N GLN A 596 -34.82 -17.13 0.93
CA GLN A 596 -35.71 -16.75 -0.18
C GLN A 596 -34.93 -16.18 -1.37
N GLU A 597 -33.83 -15.46 -1.11
CA GLU A 597 -32.89 -15.01 -2.15
C GLU A 597 -32.26 -16.21 -2.87
N LEU A 598 -31.78 -17.21 -2.13
CA LEU A 598 -31.17 -18.43 -2.70
C LEU A 598 -32.19 -19.23 -3.52
N GLU A 599 -33.41 -19.39 -3.01
CA GLU A 599 -34.51 -20.04 -3.73
C GLU A 599 -34.85 -19.29 -5.03
N SER A 600 -34.85 -17.96 -4.99
CA SER A 600 -35.07 -17.15 -6.18
C SER A 600 -33.93 -17.29 -7.20
N ILE A 601 -32.66 -17.36 -6.76
CA ILE A 601 -31.52 -17.61 -7.64
C ILE A 601 -31.65 -19.00 -8.28
N ALA A 602 -31.94 -20.03 -7.47
CA ALA A 602 -32.10 -21.41 -7.94
C ALA A 602 -33.21 -21.52 -9.00
N ALA A 603 -34.37 -20.92 -8.75
CA ALA A 603 -35.48 -20.88 -9.70
C ALA A 603 -35.11 -20.23 -11.05
N LYS A 604 -34.20 -19.25 -11.03
CA LYS A 604 -33.72 -18.59 -12.23
C LYS A 604 -32.67 -19.40 -12.99
N ILE A 605 -31.82 -20.16 -12.31
CA ILE A 605 -30.78 -21.01 -12.92
C ILE A 605 -31.41 -22.18 -13.69
N GLY A 606 -32.52 -22.75 -13.21
CA GLY A 606 -33.29 -23.76 -13.96
C GLY A 606 -34.36 -24.45 -13.12
N SER A 607 -35.30 -25.15 -13.78
CA SER A 607 -36.50 -25.75 -13.15
C SER A 607 -36.25 -26.99 -12.27
N GLY A 608 -35.06 -27.12 -11.69
CA GLY A 608 -34.67 -28.21 -10.79
C GLY A 608 -33.41 -27.94 -9.97
N ALA A 609 -32.85 -26.72 -10.05
CA ALA A 609 -31.70 -26.34 -9.22
C ALA A 609 -32.15 -26.19 -7.77
N LYS A 610 -31.30 -26.64 -6.84
CA LYS A 610 -31.51 -26.53 -5.39
C LYS A 610 -30.58 -25.47 -4.81
N ILE A 611 -30.95 -24.90 -3.67
CA ILE A 611 -30.09 -23.96 -2.92
C ILE A 611 -28.76 -24.60 -2.49
N THR A 612 -28.69 -25.92 -2.50
CA THR A 612 -27.52 -26.73 -2.17
C THR A 612 -26.60 -27.03 -3.34
N ASP A 613 -26.92 -26.56 -4.55
CA ASP A 613 -26.11 -26.84 -5.73
C ASP A 613 -24.90 -25.88 -5.80
N ARG A 614 -23.74 -26.39 -6.24
CA ARG A 614 -22.50 -25.60 -6.38
C ARG A 614 -22.70 -24.34 -7.22
N ALA A 615 -23.55 -24.40 -8.25
CA ALA A 615 -23.86 -23.26 -9.10
C ALA A 615 -24.45 -22.06 -8.34
N ILE A 616 -25.12 -22.28 -7.19
CA ILE A 616 -25.61 -21.20 -6.32
C ILE A 616 -24.43 -20.47 -5.67
N ALA A 617 -23.45 -21.23 -5.18
CA ALA A 617 -22.25 -20.68 -4.56
C ALA A 617 -21.42 -19.85 -5.56
N GLU A 618 -21.19 -20.40 -6.76
CA GLU A 618 -20.49 -19.73 -7.85
C GLU A 618 -21.20 -18.44 -8.28
N HIS A 619 -22.53 -18.46 -8.29
CA HIS A 619 -23.33 -17.28 -8.57
C HIS A 619 -23.18 -16.20 -7.49
N LEU A 620 -23.25 -16.58 -6.21
CA LEU A 620 -23.04 -15.66 -5.08
C LEU A 620 -21.64 -15.04 -5.11
N ASP A 621 -20.61 -15.82 -5.47
CA ASP A 621 -19.23 -15.33 -5.62
C ASP A 621 -19.09 -14.34 -6.78
N SER A 622 -19.79 -14.57 -7.90
CA SER A 622 -19.79 -13.64 -9.02
C SER A 622 -20.43 -12.29 -8.68
N ALA A 623 -21.33 -12.26 -7.69
CA ALA A 623 -22.04 -11.07 -7.22
C ALA A 623 -21.43 -10.48 -5.93
N ASP A 624 -20.32 -11.03 -5.42
CA ASP A 624 -19.68 -10.57 -4.19
C ASP A 624 -18.73 -9.40 -4.46
N PRO A 625 -19.05 -8.17 -4.02
CA PRO A 625 -18.18 -7.02 -4.23
C PRO A 625 -16.86 -7.14 -3.45
N LEU A 626 -16.83 -7.93 -2.36
CA LEU A 626 -15.62 -8.11 -1.55
C LEU A 626 -14.70 -9.21 -2.07
N ARG A 627 -15.02 -9.85 -3.19
CA ARG A 627 -14.22 -10.93 -3.78
C ARG A 627 -12.73 -10.53 -3.98
N PRO A 628 -12.38 -9.33 -4.49
CA PRO A 628 -10.98 -8.93 -4.67
C PRO A 628 -10.17 -8.86 -3.37
N MET A 629 -10.81 -8.81 -2.20
CA MET A 629 -10.08 -8.81 -0.93
C MET A 629 -9.28 -10.10 -0.72
N ARG A 630 -9.72 -11.22 -1.30
CA ARG A 630 -9.02 -12.51 -1.18
C ARG A 630 -7.57 -12.42 -1.67
N ASP A 631 -7.33 -11.66 -2.75
CA ASP A 631 -6.02 -11.51 -3.37
C ASP A 631 -4.99 -10.84 -2.44
N GLY A 632 -5.48 -10.14 -1.40
CA GLY A 632 -4.66 -9.55 -0.35
C GLY A 632 -4.08 -10.56 0.64
N TYR A 633 -4.50 -11.83 0.61
CA TYR A 633 -4.08 -12.88 1.53
C TYR A 633 -3.27 -13.97 0.84
N ILE A 634 -2.40 -14.62 1.62
CA ILE A 634 -1.68 -15.83 1.23
C ILE A 634 -2.33 -16.97 2.02
N LEU A 635 -3.02 -17.87 1.31
CA LEU A 635 -3.67 -19.03 1.89
C LEU A 635 -2.80 -20.28 1.70
N PRO A 636 -2.82 -21.23 2.64
CA PRO A 636 -2.16 -22.52 2.46
C PRO A 636 -2.71 -23.22 1.21
N THR A 637 -1.83 -23.88 0.46
CA THR A 637 -2.22 -24.69 -0.70
C THR A 637 -2.61 -26.11 -0.27
N PHE A 638 -3.11 -26.92 -1.20
CA PHE A 638 -3.50 -28.30 -0.95
C PHE A 638 -2.30 -29.15 -0.52
N LYS A 639 -1.14 -28.97 -1.18
CA LYS A 639 0.10 -29.69 -0.84
C LYS A 639 0.62 -29.35 0.57
N ASP A 640 0.38 -28.13 1.05
CA ASP A 640 0.84 -27.69 2.37
C ASP A 640 0.04 -28.36 3.51
N VAL A 641 -1.21 -28.75 3.24
CA VAL A 641 -2.17 -29.23 4.27
C VAL A 641 -2.38 -30.75 4.21
N CYS A 642 -2.52 -31.29 3.00
CA CYS A 642 -2.88 -32.69 2.77
C CYS A 642 -1.69 -33.64 2.94
N SER A 643 -1.99 -34.94 3.09
CA SER A 643 -0.97 -35.98 3.07
C SER A 643 -0.27 -36.01 1.69
N PRO A 644 1.07 -36.11 1.64
CA PRO A 644 1.82 -36.16 0.37
C PRO A 644 1.35 -37.29 -0.57
N ASP A 645 0.92 -38.40 0.01
CA ASP A 645 0.49 -39.60 -0.72
C ASP A 645 -0.97 -39.53 -1.22
N TYR A 646 -1.71 -38.45 -0.94
CA TYR A 646 -3.09 -38.34 -1.40
C TYR A 646 -3.14 -37.78 -2.83
N PRO A 647 -3.62 -38.57 -3.83
CA PRO A 647 -3.60 -38.13 -5.22
C PRO A 647 -4.60 -36.98 -5.44
N SER A 648 -4.19 -35.98 -6.22
CA SER A 648 -5.14 -34.98 -6.72
C SER A 648 -6.23 -35.68 -7.55
N THR A 649 -7.49 -35.34 -7.26
CA THR A 649 -8.66 -35.93 -7.91
C THR A 649 -9.44 -34.93 -8.76
N SER A 650 -9.07 -33.65 -8.73
CA SER A 650 -9.73 -32.54 -9.42
C SER A 650 -8.86 -31.27 -9.42
N ALA A 651 -9.25 -30.25 -10.18
CA ALA A 651 -8.63 -28.91 -10.13
C ALA A 651 -8.71 -28.29 -8.72
N ASP A 652 -9.79 -28.55 -7.99
CA ASP A 652 -10.00 -28.09 -6.61
C ASP A 652 -9.03 -28.74 -5.60
N THR A 653 -8.33 -29.81 -5.98
CA THR A 653 -7.36 -30.55 -5.17
C THR A 653 -5.99 -30.63 -5.84
N ALA A 654 -5.72 -29.78 -6.84
CA ALA A 654 -4.39 -29.67 -7.41
C ALA A 654 -3.37 -29.25 -6.33
N PRO A 655 -2.11 -29.69 -6.38
CA PRO A 655 -1.13 -29.40 -5.32
C PRO A 655 -1.04 -27.92 -4.94
N ASP A 656 -1.10 -27.04 -5.94
CA ASP A 656 -1.04 -25.58 -5.88
C ASP A 656 -2.40 -24.90 -5.60
N ALA A 657 -3.51 -25.63 -5.66
CA ALA A 657 -4.83 -25.07 -5.36
C ALA A 657 -4.94 -24.66 -3.89
N GLU A 658 -5.58 -23.54 -3.60
CA GLU A 658 -5.78 -23.06 -2.22
C GLU A 658 -6.64 -24.05 -1.40
N SER A 659 -6.18 -24.35 -0.19
CA SER A 659 -6.91 -25.14 0.80
C SER A 659 -8.12 -24.37 1.36
N LEU A 660 -9.09 -25.12 1.91
CA LEU A 660 -10.29 -24.59 2.52
C LEU A 660 -9.98 -24.11 3.95
N TYR A 661 -9.60 -22.84 4.08
CA TYR A 661 -9.20 -22.26 5.36
C TYR A 661 -10.38 -21.71 6.16
N MET A 662 -10.90 -22.51 7.12
CA MET A 662 -12.04 -22.19 7.99
C MET A 662 -11.63 -21.99 9.45
N CYS A 663 -10.36 -21.62 9.69
CA CYS A 663 -9.74 -21.52 11.01
C CYS A 663 -9.21 -20.09 11.35
N GLY A 664 -9.66 -19.07 10.61
CA GLY A 664 -9.27 -17.67 10.83
C GLY A 664 -9.66 -17.10 12.20
N ASN A 665 -10.61 -17.75 12.89
CA ASN A 665 -10.98 -17.48 14.28
C ASN A 665 -9.90 -17.87 15.30
N SER A 666 -8.89 -18.64 14.89
CA SER A 666 -7.77 -19.06 15.75
C SER A 666 -6.46 -18.41 15.32
N LEU A 667 -6.14 -18.46 14.02
CA LEU A 667 -5.01 -17.77 13.43
C LEU A 667 -5.45 -17.27 12.05
N GLY A 668 -5.38 -15.96 11.82
CA GLY A 668 -5.67 -15.40 10.51
C GLY A 668 -4.50 -15.65 9.53
N PRO A 669 -4.79 -15.85 8.23
CA PRO A 669 -3.74 -16.00 7.22
C PRO A 669 -2.91 -14.72 7.06
N LEU A 670 -1.69 -14.89 6.56
CA LEU A 670 -0.76 -13.79 6.26
C LEU A 670 -1.34 -12.88 5.18
N SER A 671 -1.32 -11.56 5.41
CA SER A 671 -1.63 -10.59 4.36
C SER A 671 -0.37 -10.24 3.57
N ARG A 672 -0.51 -9.97 2.27
CA ARG A 672 0.60 -9.55 1.41
C ARG A 672 1.20 -8.21 1.86
N LEU A 673 0.36 -7.30 2.39
CA LEU A 673 0.83 -6.04 2.97
C LEU A 673 1.63 -6.27 4.26
N THR A 674 1.24 -7.22 5.10
CA THR A 674 2.03 -7.62 6.28
C THR A 674 3.42 -8.09 5.87
N LYS A 675 3.51 -8.98 4.87
CA LYS A 675 4.81 -9.46 4.36
C LYS A 675 5.69 -8.31 3.88
N ARG A 676 5.15 -7.44 3.02
CA ARG A 676 5.84 -6.26 2.52
C ARG A 676 6.32 -5.32 3.64
N TYR A 677 5.49 -5.05 4.65
CA TYR A 677 5.88 -4.13 5.72
C TYR A 677 6.90 -4.74 6.67
N LEU A 678 6.84 -6.05 6.93
CA LEU A 678 7.89 -6.74 7.69
C LEU A 678 9.24 -6.64 6.97
N GLU A 679 9.28 -6.89 5.66
CA GLU A 679 10.49 -6.73 4.83
C GLU A 679 11.03 -5.29 4.90
N GLN A 680 10.15 -4.28 4.84
CA GLN A 680 10.54 -2.87 4.99
C GLN A 680 11.14 -2.54 6.35
N GLU A 681 10.57 -3.07 7.44
CA GLU A 681 11.09 -2.82 8.79
C GLU A 681 12.43 -3.53 9.02
N ILE A 682 12.62 -4.73 8.45
CA ILE A 682 13.90 -5.45 8.49
C ILE A 682 14.99 -4.66 7.74
N ASP A 683 14.70 -4.18 6.52
CA ASP A 683 15.63 -3.34 5.76
C ASP A 683 15.92 -2.01 6.49
N ALA A 684 14.88 -1.34 7.00
CA ALA A 684 15.04 -0.10 7.74
C ALA A 684 15.91 -0.28 8.98
N TRP A 685 15.72 -1.39 9.71
CA TRP A 685 16.56 -1.72 10.85
C TRP A 685 18.01 -1.94 10.43
N GLY A 686 18.27 -2.71 9.37
CA GLY A 686 19.62 -2.93 8.85
C GLY A 686 20.31 -1.65 8.40
N ARG A 687 19.59 -0.75 7.72
CA ARG A 687 20.15 0.48 7.15
C ARG A 687 20.31 1.64 8.12
N LYS A 688 19.37 1.79 9.06
CA LYS A 688 19.27 2.99 9.92
C LYS A 688 19.50 2.68 11.39
N ALA A 689 19.38 1.43 11.82
CA ALA A 689 19.48 1.03 13.22
C ALA A 689 18.66 2.00 14.12
N VAL A 690 19.30 2.57 15.15
CA VAL A 690 18.66 3.52 16.08
C VAL A 690 18.08 4.76 15.40
N LEU A 691 18.62 5.18 14.24
CA LEU A 691 18.12 6.35 13.51
C LEU A 691 16.69 6.13 13.00
N GLY A 692 16.27 4.88 12.78
CA GLY A 692 14.90 4.54 12.35
C GLY A 692 13.80 5.02 13.31
N HIS A 693 14.14 5.29 14.57
CA HIS A 693 13.23 5.92 15.52
C HIS A 693 12.72 7.30 15.07
N PHE A 694 13.53 8.03 14.30
CA PHE A 694 13.27 9.41 13.90
C PHE A 694 13.32 9.61 12.38
N GLU A 695 14.08 8.77 11.67
CA GLU A 695 14.35 8.85 10.23
C GLU A 695 14.19 7.46 9.57
N HIS A 696 12.96 7.12 9.19
CA HIS A 696 12.65 5.84 8.54
C HIS A 696 12.76 5.95 7.01
N PRO A 697 13.48 5.04 6.31
CA PRO A 697 13.75 5.17 4.87
C PRO A 697 12.49 5.06 4.01
N TYR A 698 11.45 4.39 4.52
CA TYR A 698 10.14 4.26 3.87
C TYR A 698 9.08 5.21 4.44
N GLY A 699 9.49 6.24 5.18
CA GLY A 699 8.61 7.32 5.64
C GLY A 699 8.40 7.34 7.16
N THR A 700 7.44 6.57 7.68
CA THR A 700 6.92 6.73 9.07
C THR A 700 7.95 6.31 10.13
N PRO A 701 8.46 7.24 10.97
CA PRO A 701 9.38 6.89 12.05
C PRO A 701 8.74 5.94 13.07
N TRP A 702 9.54 5.06 13.68
CA TRP A 702 9.05 4.09 14.67
C TRP A 702 8.35 4.76 15.86
N THR A 703 8.79 5.96 16.26
CA THR A 703 8.15 6.74 17.33
C THR A 703 6.73 7.22 17.00
N GLN A 704 6.31 7.15 15.73
CA GLN A 704 5.02 7.62 15.24
C GLN A 704 4.07 6.48 14.81
N MET A 705 4.59 5.25 14.63
CA MET A 705 3.81 4.10 14.13
C MET A 705 2.60 3.79 15.01
N GLU A 706 2.75 3.93 16.34
CA GLU A 706 1.71 3.67 17.33
C GLU A 706 0.42 4.45 17.06
N LYS A 707 0.58 5.72 16.66
CA LYS A 707 -0.55 6.59 16.37
C LYS A 707 -1.36 6.01 15.22
N ARG A 708 -0.71 5.69 14.10
CA ARG A 708 -1.38 5.15 12.91
C ARG A 708 -2.08 3.84 13.22
N VAL A 709 -1.41 2.90 13.87
CA VAL A 709 -2.00 1.59 14.20
C VAL A 709 -3.14 1.75 15.22
N GLY A 710 -3.00 2.66 16.19
CA GLY A 710 -4.06 3.01 17.14
C GLY A 710 -5.31 3.57 16.45
N GLU A 711 -5.15 4.45 15.47
CA GLU A 711 -6.25 4.99 14.65
C GLU A 711 -7.03 3.89 13.92
N LEU A 712 -6.31 2.94 13.31
CA LEU A 712 -6.89 1.80 12.61
C LEU A 712 -7.65 0.88 13.56
N CYS A 713 -7.07 0.56 14.71
CA CYS A 713 -7.73 -0.23 15.75
C CYS A 713 -8.99 0.47 16.27
N ALA A 714 -8.91 1.78 16.55
CA ALA A 714 -10.05 2.57 17.04
C ALA A 714 -11.23 2.56 16.07
N ASN A 715 -10.96 2.60 14.76
CA ASN A 715 -11.98 2.41 13.73
C ASN A 715 -12.65 1.04 13.86
N ILE A 716 -11.89 -0.05 13.98
CA ILE A 716 -12.45 -1.41 14.07
C ILE A 716 -13.31 -1.62 15.31
N VAL A 717 -12.92 -1.05 16.45
CA VAL A 717 -13.64 -1.26 17.72
C VAL A 717 -14.73 -0.22 18.02
N GLY A 718 -14.88 0.81 17.17
CA GLY A 718 -15.83 1.90 17.43
C GLY A 718 -15.48 2.67 18.71
N ALA A 719 -14.24 3.15 18.78
CA ALA A 719 -13.71 3.94 19.89
C ALA A 719 -13.06 5.24 19.39
N LYS A 720 -12.87 6.22 20.27
CA LYS A 720 -12.05 7.39 19.94
C LYS A 720 -10.58 7.00 19.93
N GLN A 721 -9.77 7.69 19.12
CA GLN A 721 -8.35 7.39 18.97
C GLN A 721 -7.60 7.41 20.32
N GLN A 722 -7.87 8.41 21.16
CA GLN A 722 -7.25 8.53 22.49
C GLN A 722 -7.65 7.42 23.48
N GLU A 723 -8.69 6.65 23.17
CA GLU A 723 -9.18 5.56 24.02
C GLU A 723 -8.55 4.22 23.68
N VAL A 724 -7.75 4.13 22.62
CA VAL A 724 -7.14 2.88 22.15
C VAL A 724 -5.62 2.99 22.16
N VAL A 725 -4.96 1.91 22.59
CA VAL A 725 -3.52 1.74 22.39
C VAL A 725 -3.18 0.30 22.06
N VAL A 726 -2.09 0.11 21.32
CA VAL A 726 -1.57 -1.20 20.95
C VAL A 726 -0.28 -1.46 21.74
N MET A 727 -0.26 -2.57 22.47
CA MET A 727 0.87 -2.98 23.32
C MET A 727 0.74 -4.44 23.73
N ALA A 728 1.90 -5.04 24.07
CA ALA A 728 2.02 -6.35 24.69
C ALA A 728 1.12 -7.44 24.04
N THR A 729 0.56 -8.33 24.85
CA THR A 729 -0.30 -9.44 24.42
C THR A 729 -1.65 -9.37 25.14
N LEU A 730 -2.65 -10.10 24.66
CA LEU A 730 -4.03 -10.05 25.17
C LEU A 730 -4.11 -10.21 26.69
N THR A 731 -3.60 -11.32 27.22
CA THR A 731 -3.64 -11.60 28.66
C THR A 731 -2.76 -10.64 29.45
N GLY A 732 -1.64 -10.20 28.86
CA GLY A 732 -0.79 -9.16 29.46
C GLY A 732 -1.56 -7.86 29.67
N ASN A 733 -2.26 -7.40 28.63
CA ASN A 733 -3.12 -6.21 28.69
C ASN A 733 -4.27 -6.39 29.67
N LEU A 734 -4.88 -7.59 29.71
CA LEU A 734 -5.92 -7.89 30.70
C LEU A 734 -5.39 -7.72 32.13
N HIS A 735 -4.19 -8.23 32.43
CA HIS A 735 -3.55 -8.01 33.74
C HIS A 735 -3.25 -6.53 34.01
N SER A 736 -2.75 -5.77 33.03
CA SER A 736 -2.48 -4.33 33.19
C SER A 736 -3.76 -3.54 33.47
N LEU A 737 -4.87 -3.90 32.81
CA LEU A 737 -6.20 -3.33 33.05
C LEU A 737 -6.72 -3.73 34.44
N LEU A 738 -6.68 -5.01 34.81
CA LEU A 738 -7.13 -5.49 36.11
C LEU A 738 -6.31 -4.89 37.27
N ALA A 739 -5.00 -4.66 37.11
CA ALA A 739 -4.18 -3.96 38.10
C ALA A 739 -4.64 -2.51 38.35
N SER A 740 -5.31 -1.91 37.37
CA SER A 740 -5.85 -0.55 37.45
C SER A 740 -7.28 -0.56 38.00
N PHE A 741 -8.15 -1.40 37.41
CA PHE A 741 -9.59 -1.39 37.62
C PHE A 741 -10.12 -2.37 38.68
N TYR A 742 -9.42 -3.49 38.93
CA TYR A 742 -9.79 -4.44 40.00
C TYR A 742 -9.07 -4.09 41.30
N ARG A 743 -9.75 -3.33 42.16
CA ARG A 743 -9.24 -2.85 43.46
C ARG A 743 -10.21 -3.18 44.58
N PRO A 744 -10.20 -4.42 45.08
CA PRO A 744 -11.22 -4.93 45.99
C PRO A 744 -11.11 -4.44 47.46
N ALA A 745 -10.15 -3.59 47.82
CA ALA A 745 -10.11 -2.95 49.15
C ALA A 745 -11.07 -1.74 49.19
N THR A 746 -11.60 -1.37 50.37
CA THR A 746 -12.57 -0.25 50.55
C THR A 746 -12.00 1.15 50.28
N MET A 747 -11.20 1.35 49.23
CA MET A 747 -11.16 2.60 48.46
C MET A 747 -12.41 2.64 47.59
N PRO A 748 -12.96 3.83 47.28
CA PRO A 748 -14.35 3.96 46.87
C PRO A 748 -14.47 3.72 45.38
N PHE A 749 -15.34 2.80 44.96
CA PHE A 749 -15.88 2.90 43.60
C PHE A 749 -17.40 2.95 43.54
N GLY A 750 -17.79 4.13 43.09
CA GLY A 750 -19.07 4.59 42.56
C GLY A 750 -18.84 6.04 42.07
N VAL A 751 -17.84 6.24 41.21
CA VAL A 751 -17.51 7.50 40.50
C VAL A 751 -17.23 8.74 41.38
N ASP A 752 -16.23 8.67 42.27
CA ASP A 752 -15.28 9.76 42.57
C ASP A 752 -14.07 9.18 43.32
N PHE A 753 -12.90 9.19 42.68
CA PHE A 753 -11.71 8.39 43.04
C PHE A 753 -11.00 8.78 44.35
N ASN A 754 -11.54 9.75 45.11
CA ASN A 754 -10.91 10.37 46.27
C ASN A 754 -11.63 10.11 47.60
N GLY A 755 -12.51 9.10 47.69
CA GLY A 755 -13.24 8.86 48.95
C GLY A 755 -12.41 8.12 50.01
N ASP A 756 -12.75 8.41 51.26
CA ASP A 756 -12.06 7.96 52.47
C ASP A 756 -12.44 6.50 52.86
N VAL A 757 -11.44 5.62 52.85
CA VAL A 757 -11.54 4.18 53.21
C VAL A 757 -12.02 3.96 54.64
N ALA A 758 -11.54 4.80 55.55
CA ALA A 758 -11.90 4.70 56.96
C ALA A 758 -13.36 5.11 57.15
N ALA A 759 -13.82 6.13 56.43
CA ALA A 759 -15.22 6.55 56.43
C ALA A 759 -16.15 5.47 55.87
N ALA A 760 -15.82 4.85 54.73
CA ALA A 760 -16.65 3.77 54.14
C ALA A 760 -16.75 2.53 55.04
N LYS A 761 -15.64 2.15 55.70
CA LYS A 761 -15.61 1.04 56.67
C LYS A 761 -16.41 1.38 57.93
N SER A 762 -16.36 2.63 58.41
CA SER A 762 -17.17 3.11 59.54
C SER A 762 -18.67 3.15 59.25
N GLN A 763 -19.05 3.29 57.97
CA GLN A 763 -20.43 3.28 57.49
C GLN A 763 -20.98 1.87 57.23
N GLY A 764 -20.22 0.81 57.54
CA GLY A 764 -20.65 -0.58 57.37
C GLY A 764 -20.82 -1.04 55.92
N ARG A 765 -20.16 -0.39 54.96
CA ARG A 765 -20.23 -0.78 53.54
C ARG A 765 -19.49 -2.10 53.31
N LYS A 766 -20.12 -3.01 52.55
CA LYS A 766 -19.51 -4.27 52.15
C LYS A 766 -18.38 -4.05 51.15
N THR A 767 -17.39 -4.93 51.21
CA THR A 767 -16.24 -4.94 50.31
C THR A 767 -16.67 -5.43 48.93
N ARG A 768 -16.36 -4.66 47.87
CA ARG A 768 -16.62 -5.08 46.49
C ARG A 768 -15.43 -5.87 45.97
N HIS A 769 -15.55 -7.19 45.93
CA HIS A 769 -14.47 -8.10 45.51
C HIS A 769 -14.91 -9.12 44.45
N LYS A 770 -16.21 -9.25 44.20
CA LYS A 770 -16.70 -10.27 43.26
C LYS A 770 -16.51 -9.83 41.80
N ILE A 771 -16.15 -10.78 40.94
CA ILE A 771 -16.07 -10.64 39.49
C ILE A 771 -17.07 -11.62 38.85
N ILE A 772 -17.99 -11.09 38.04
CA ILE A 772 -18.90 -11.90 37.23
C ILE A 772 -18.22 -12.23 35.90
N PHE A 773 -18.22 -13.51 35.50
CA PHE A 773 -17.61 -13.99 34.26
C PHE A 773 -18.41 -15.16 33.66
N GLU A 774 -18.25 -15.48 32.38
CA GLU A 774 -18.91 -16.64 31.78
C GLU A 774 -18.24 -17.97 32.17
N GLN A 775 -19.04 -18.96 32.57
CA GLN A 775 -18.51 -20.28 32.87
C GLN A 775 -17.87 -20.88 31.61
N LYS A 776 -16.68 -21.46 31.76
CA LYS A 776 -15.84 -21.87 30.62
C LYS A 776 -15.48 -20.69 29.70
N ALA A 777 -15.28 -19.50 30.27
CA ALA A 777 -14.45 -18.45 29.67
C ALA A 777 -13.12 -19.04 29.19
N PHE A 778 -12.45 -18.36 28.27
CA PHE A 778 -11.18 -18.84 27.77
C PHE A 778 -10.19 -19.09 28.93
N PRO A 779 -9.41 -20.20 28.93
CA PRO A 779 -8.62 -20.59 30.10
C PRO A 779 -7.71 -19.48 30.62
N SER A 780 -7.10 -18.70 29.71
CA SER A 780 -6.20 -17.61 30.11
C SER A 780 -6.90 -16.52 30.90
N ASP A 781 -8.15 -16.17 30.54
CA ASP A 781 -8.98 -15.19 31.25
C ASP A 781 -9.33 -15.70 32.64
N GLN A 782 -9.73 -16.97 32.76
CA GLN A 782 -10.02 -17.57 34.06
C GLN A 782 -8.80 -17.54 34.99
N TYR A 783 -7.61 -17.85 34.45
CA TYR A 783 -6.37 -17.79 35.22
C TYR A 783 -6.02 -16.35 35.61
N ALA A 784 -6.21 -15.38 34.72
CA ALA A 784 -5.98 -13.96 35.02
C ALA A 784 -6.92 -13.45 36.11
N LEU A 785 -8.20 -13.81 36.03
CA LEU A 785 -9.22 -13.47 37.03
C LEU A 785 -8.94 -14.12 38.39
N ALA A 786 -8.65 -15.43 38.42
CA ALA A 786 -8.34 -16.12 39.68
C ALA A 786 -7.07 -15.56 40.33
N SER A 787 -6.00 -15.38 39.56
CA SER A 787 -4.74 -14.86 40.10
C SER A 787 -4.85 -13.42 40.58
N VAL A 788 -5.60 -12.53 39.91
CA VAL A 788 -5.75 -11.15 40.40
C VAL A 788 -6.58 -11.09 41.69
N VAL A 789 -7.56 -11.98 41.85
CA VAL A 789 -8.30 -12.15 43.11
C VAL A 789 -7.35 -12.58 44.23
N GLU A 790 -6.52 -13.60 44.01
CA GLU A 790 -5.54 -14.09 44.98
C GLU A 790 -4.49 -13.04 45.35
N LEU A 791 -3.96 -12.32 44.35
CA LEU A 791 -2.97 -11.25 44.56
C LEU A 791 -3.51 -10.11 45.43
N ASN A 792 -4.83 -9.93 45.48
CA ASN A 792 -5.50 -8.95 46.33
C ASN A 792 -5.99 -9.55 47.66
N GLY A 793 -5.64 -10.80 47.99
CA GLY A 793 -5.94 -11.44 49.26
C GLY A 793 -7.35 -12.02 49.41
N PHE A 794 -8.05 -12.26 48.30
CA PHE A 794 -9.38 -12.87 48.28
C PHE A 794 -9.32 -14.32 47.79
N ASP A 795 -10.36 -15.10 48.10
CA ASP A 795 -10.51 -16.48 47.63
C ASP A 795 -11.27 -16.49 46.27
N PRO A 796 -10.67 -17.02 45.19
CA PRO A 796 -11.35 -17.20 43.90
C PRO A 796 -12.68 -17.95 44.00
N ALA A 797 -12.80 -18.94 44.88
CA ALA A 797 -14.03 -19.73 45.01
C ALA A 797 -15.23 -18.91 45.50
N THR A 798 -14.99 -17.79 46.20
CA THR A 798 -16.04 -16.90 46.73
C THR A 798 -16.14 -15.58 45.97
N SER A 799 -15.10 -15.23 45.20
CA SER A 799 -15.02 -13.96 44.48
C SER A 799 -15.32 -14.09 43.00
N LEU A 800 -15.12 -15.26 42.39
CA LEU A 800 -15.52 -15.48 41.00
C LEU A 800 -16.96 -16.00 40.94
N VAL A 801 -17.81 -15.26 40.24
CA VAL A 801 -19.24 -15.58 40.07
C VAL A 801 -19.47 -16.06 38.64
N PRO A 802 -19.54 -17.38 38.39
CA PRO A 802 -19.70 -17.91 37.05
C PRO A 802 -21.15 -17.75 36.55
N LEU A 803 -21.31 -17.27 35.33
CA LEU A 803 -22.56 -17.35 34.57
C LEU A 803 -22.65 -18.75 33.97
N VAL A 804 -23.62 -19.54 34.46
CA VAL A 804 -23.77 -20.95 34.10
C VAL A 804 -24.95 -21.11 33.15
N PRO A 805 -24.78 -21.80 31.99
CA PRO A 805 -25.89 -22.16 31.12
C PRO A 805 -26.97 -22.96 31.83
N LYS A 806 -28.22 -22.83 31.38
CA LYS A 806 -29.32 -23.67 31.87
C LYS A 806 -29.02 -25.15 31.58
N GLN A 807 -29.60 -26.02 32.41
CA GLN A 807 -29.43 -27.46 32.22
C GLN A 807 -29.90 -27.88 30.82
N GLY A 808 -29.01 -28.52 30.07
CA GLY A 808 -29.26 -28.98 28.70
C GLY A 808 -28.93 -27.96 27.60
N THR A 809 -28.60 -26.71 27.93
CA THR A 809 -28.10 -25.72 26.97
C THR A 809 -26.59 -25.54 27.10
N LYS A 810 -25.95 -25.02 26.06
CA LYS A 810 -24.52 -24.66 26.06
C LYS A 810 -24.28 -23.15 26.03
N THR A 811 -25.30 -22.38 25.65
CA THR A 811 -25.30 -20.92 25.55
C THR A 811 -26.00 -20.29 26.75
N LEU A 812 -25.70 -19.01 27.00
CA LEU A 812 -26.25 -18.23 28.11
C LEU A 812 -27.39 -17.33 27.60
N ASP A 813 -28.55 -17.36 28.24
CA ASP A 813 -29.63 -16.43 27.89
C ASP A 813 -29.31 -15.03 28.44
N THR A 814 -29.45 -13.98 27.62
CA THR A 814 -29.21 -12.59 28.06
C THR A 814 -30.02 -12.25 29.32
N ALA A 815 -31.27 -12.73 29.41
CA ALA A 815 -32.13 -12.49 30.57
C ALA A 815 -31.53 -13.05 31.88
N ASP A 816 -30.87 -14.21 31.84
CA ASP A 816 -30.26 -14.83 33.01
C ASP A 816 -28.98 -14.07 33.43
N ILE A 817 -28.22 -13.56 32.45
CA ILE A 817 -27.05 -12.71 32.70
C ILE A 817 -27.49 -11.41 33.38
N LEU A 818 -28.51 -10.74 32.84
CA LEU A 818 -29.07 -9.51 33.42
C LEU A 818 -29.59 -9.74 34.86
N ALA A 819 -30.29 -10.85 35.09
CA ALA A 819 -30.79 -11.23 36.42
C ALA A 819 -29.63 -11.48 37.41
N THR A 820 -28.52 -12.07 36.94
CA THR A 820 -27.33 -12.30 37.76
C THR A 820 -26.65 -10.99 38.12
N ILE A 821 -26.45 -10.09 37.15
CA ILE A 821 -25.89 -8.74 37.39
C ILE A 821 -26.75 -7.99 38.41
N GLU A 822 -28.08 -8.01 38.25
CA GLU A 822 -29.00 -7.36 39.18
C GLU A 822 -28.93 -7.94 40.60
N LYS A 823 -28.94 -9.27 40.72
CA LYS A 823 -28.83 -9.95 42.02
C LYS A 823 -27.53 -9.57 42.72
N CYS A 824 -26.41 -9.71 42.03
CA CYS A 824 -25.08 -9.40 42.56
C CYS A 824 -24.89 -7.91 42.85
N GLY A 825 -25.48 -7.03 42.04
CA GLY A 825 -25.51 -5.58 42.27
C GLY A 825 -26.25 -5.21 43.54
N LYS A 826 -27.41 -5.85 43.81
CA LYS A 826 -28.17 -5.67 45.07
C LYS A 826 -27.43 -6.22 46.30
N GLU A 827 -26.60 -7.25 46.14
CA GLU A 827 -25.76 -7.77 47.23
C GLU A 827 -24.68 -6.75 47.66
N GLY A 828 -24.24 -5.90 46.72
CA GLY A 828 -23.30 -4.81 46.95
C GLY A 828 -21.82 -5.20 47.03
N GLU A 829 -21.48 -6.42 46.64
CA GLU A 829 -20.12 -7.01 46.75
C GLU A 829 -19.41 -7.18 45.39
N THR A 830 -20.06 -6.84 44.29
CA THR A 830 -19.49 -6.99 42.93
C THR A 830 -18.73 -5.74 42.51
N ALA A 831 -17.50 -5.96 42.07
CA ALA A 831 -16.62 -4.92 41.55
C ALA A 831 -16.70 -4.82 40.02
N ILE A 832 -16.63 -5.96 39.33
CA ILE A 832 -16.46 -6.02 37.87
C ILE A 832 -17.35 -7.11 37.26
N VAL A 833 -17.86 -6.85 36.06
CA VAL A 833 -18.21 -7.88 35.08
C VAL A 833 -17.08 -7.95 34.06
N LEU A 834 -16.50 -9.13 33.84
CA LEU A 834 -15.52 -9.37 32.77
C LEU A 834 -15.98 -10.59 31.98
N ILE A 835 -16.39 -10.37 30.73
CA ILE A 835 -16.82 -11.43 29.82
C ILE A 835 -16.18 -11.30 28.45
N GLY A 836 -16.17 -12.38 27.67
CA GLY A 836 -15.88 -12.30 26.24
C GLY A 836 -16.93 -11.47 25.48
N GLY A 837 -16.55 -10.84 24.37
CA GLY A 837 -17.49 -10.25 23.41
C GLY A 837 -18.21 -11.34 22.62
N ILE A 838 -17.43 -12.32 22.15
CA ILE A 838 -17.94 -13.59 21.61
C ILE A 838 -17.33 -14.72 22.43
N GLN A 839 -18.18 -15.63 22.92
CA GLN A 839 -17.72 -16.81 23.63
C GLN A 839 -16.99 -17.75 22.65
N TYR A 840 -15.70 -17.99 22.89
CA TYR A 840 -14.82 -18.67 21.93
C TYR A 840 -15.32 -20.05 21.48
N PHE A 841 -15.91 -20.80 22.40
CA PHE A 841 -16.28 -22.20 22.20
C PHE A 841 -17.62 -22.33 21.47
N THR A 842 -18.66 -21.63 21.93
CA THR A 842 -20.02 -21.67 21.37
C THR A 842 -20.17 -20.76 20.17
N GLY A 843 -19.36 -19.71 20.03
CA GLY A 843 -19.53 -18.67 19.01
C GLY A 843 -20.65 -17.67 19.35
N GLN A 844 -21.21 -17.71 20.57
CA GLN A 844 -22.25 -16.80 21.03
C GLN A 844 -21.70 -15.37 21.15
N LEU A 845 -22.34 -14.42 20.46
CA LEU A 845 -22.14 -12.98 20.63
C LEU A 845 -23.04 -12.48 21.77
N PHE A 846 -22.45 -11.81 22.75
CA PHE A 846 -23.19 -11.23 23.87
C PHE A 846 -23.69 -9.81 23.55
N GLU A 847 -24.83 -9.43 24.14
CA GLU A 847 -25.44 -8.10 23.98
C GLU A 847 -24.76 -7.06 24.88
N LEU A 848 -23.48 -6.77 24.60
CA LEU A 848 -22.58 -5.99 25.47
C LEU A 848 -23.16 -4.64 25.92
N GLU A 849 -23.81 -3.90 25.03
CA GLU A 849 -24.46 -2.61 25.35
C GLU A 849 -25.48 -2.75 26.49
N LYS A 850 -26.37 -3.75 26.40
CA LYS A 850 -27.42 -3.99 27.40
C LYS A 850 -26.82 -4.44 28.73
N LEU A 851 -25.80 -5.30 28.67
CA LEU A 851 -25.14 -5.83 29.86
C LEU A 851 -24.33 -4.75 30.60
N ALA A 852 -23.61 -3.90 29.86
CA ALA A 852 -22.85 -2.78 30.40
C ALA A 852 -23.76 -1.77 31.09
N ALA A 853 -24.84 -1.35 30.42
CA ALA A 853 -25.84 -0.45 31.00
C ALA A 853 -26.41 -1.02 32.32
N LYS A 854 -26.71 -2.32 32.34
CA LYS A 854 -27.23 -2.97 33.55
C LYS A 854 -26.21 -3.03 34.68
N ALA A 855 -24.94 -3.26 34.40
CA ALA A 855 -23.87 -3.25 35.40
C ALA A 855 -23.68 -1.86 36.01
N HIS A 856 -23.74 -0.81 35.17
CA HIS A 856 -23.57 0.57 35.62
C HIS A 856 -24.71 1.06 36.53
N GLU A 857 -25.94 0.55 36.40
CA GLU A 857 -27.04 0.82 37.35
C GLU A 857 -26.66 0.53 38.82
N TYR A 858 -25.72 -0.40 39.04
CA TYR A 858 -25.25 -0.82 40.37
C TYR A 858 -23.82 -0.33 40.68
N GLY A 859 -23.26 0.52 39.83
CA GLY A 859 -21.88 0.99 39.91
C GLY A 859 -20.84 -0.13 39.76
N ILE A 860 -21.17 -1.19 39.02
CA ILE A 860 -20.25 -2.28 38.68
C ILE A 860 -19.53 -1.91 37.38
N LEU A 861 -18.21 -2.06 37.33
CA LEU A 861 -17.45 -1.83 36.11
C LEU A 861 -17.68 -2.95 35.10
N PHE A 862 -17.67 -2.64 33.82
CA PHE A 862 -17.89 -3.59 32.74
C PHE A 862 -16.68 -3.62 31.81
N GLY A 863 -15.88 -4.68 31.94
CA GLY A 863 -14.73 -4.98 31.09
C GLY A 863 -15.06 -6.08 30.09
N VAL A 864 -14.38 -6.08 28.94
CA VAL A 864 -14.63 -7.08 27.88
C VAL A 864 -13.34 -7.62 27.27
N ASP A 865 -13.24 -8.94 27.11
CA ASP A 865 -12.27 -9.58 26.22
C ASP A 865 -12.87 -9.66 24.80
N LEU A 866 -12.23 -9.01 23.84
CA LEU A 866 -12.71 -8.91 22.46
C LEU A 866 -11.93 -9.83 21.50
N ALA A 867 -11.21 -10.86 21.98
CA ALA A 867 -10.38 -11.73 21.15
C ALA A 867 -11.15 -12.38 19.99
N HIS A 868 -12.41 -12.75 20.21
CA HIS A 868 -13.26 -13.30 19.16
C HIS A 868 -14.19 -12.29 18.48
N ALA A 869 -14.17 -11.03 18.91
CA ALA A 869 -15.05 -9.97 18.41
C ALA A 869 -14.31 -8.94 17.54
N PHE A 870 -13.06 -8.61 17.89
CA PHE A 870 -12.18 -7.74 17.10
C PHE A 870 -12.05 -8.29 15.67
N ALA A 871 -12.24 -7.42 14.68
CA ALA A 871 -12.24 -7.76 13.26
C ALA A 871 -13.26 -8.85 12.83
N ASN A 872 -14.28 -9.16 13.65
CA ASN A 872 -15.31 -10.17 13.35
C ASN A 872 -16.72 -9.57 13.30
N VAL A 873 -17.09 -8.78 14.32
CA VAL A 873 -18.40 -8.14 14.42
C VAL A 873 -18.27 -6.63 14.59
N PRO A 874 -19.28 -5.82 14.20
CA PRO A 874 -19.28 -4.40 14.49
C PRO A 874 -19.32 -4.14 16.00
N LEU A 875 -18.45 -3.26 16.47
CA LEU A 875 -18.32 -2.87 17.88
C LEU A 875 -18.49 -1.36 18.02
N ALA A 876 -19.07 -0.88 19.12
CA ALA A 876 -19.16 0.54 19.44
C ALA A 876 -18.78 0.77 20.90
N LEU A 877 -17.53 0.45 21.27
CA LEU A 877 -17.10 0.42 22.67
C LEU A 877 -17.32 1.74 23.40
N HIS A 878 -17.06 2.86 22.73
CA HIS A 878 -17.28 4.20 23.30
C HIS A 878 -18.77 4.42 23.60
N ASP A 879 -19.62 4.21 22.60
CA ASP A 879 -21.06 4.49 22.70
C ASP A 879 -21.78 3.54 23.64
N TRP A 880 -21.33 2.29 23.74
CA TRP A 880 -21.83 1.29 24.68
C TRP A 880 -21.40 1.55 26.12
N GLY A 881 -20.52 2.52 26.35
CA GLY A 881 -20.04 2.90 27.67
C GLY A 881 -19.15 1.86 28.33
N ILE A 882 -18.53 0.95 27.55
CA ILE A 882 -17.60 -0.06 28.07
C ILE A 882 -16.49 0.63 28.87
N ASP A 883 -16.11 0.12 30.03
CA ASP A 883 -15.14 0.83 30.89
C ASP A 883 -13.70 0.59 30.39
N PHE A 884 -13.40 -0.66 30.06
CA PHE A 884 -12.15 -1.07 29.43
C PHE A 884 -12.34 -2.34 28.61
N ALA A 885 -11.47 -2.58 27.63
CA ALA A 885 -11.45 -3.83 26.88
C ALA A 885 -10.04 -4.18 26.41
N CYS A 886 -9.82 -5.43 26.04
CA CYS A 886 -8.58 -5.89 25.42
C CYS A 886 -8.86 -6.94 24.35
N TRP A 887 -7.99 -7.06 23.35
CA TRP A 887 -8.10 -8.06 22.29
C TRP A 887 -6.74 -8.51 21.78
N CYS A 888 -6.69 -9.73 21.25
CA CYS A 888 -5.62 -10.11 20.34
C CYS A 888 -5.95 -9.69 18.91
N THR A 889 -4.92 -9.66 18.08
CA THR A 889 -5.00 -9.22 16.68
C THR A 889 -4.69 -10.34 15.69
N TYR A 890 -4.10 -11.45 16.16
CA TYR A 890 -3.67 -12.59 15.33
C TYR A 890 -4.79 -13.50 14.83
N LYS A 891 -6.03 -13.32 15.30
CA LYS A 891 -7.20 -14.12 14.88
C LYS A 891 -7.81 -13.52 13.61
N TYR A 892 -9.01 -12.98 13.71
CA TYR A 892 -9.72 -12.32 12.60
C TYR A 892 -8.96 -11.12 12.02
N GLY A 893 -8.12 -10.49 12.84
CA GLY A 893 -7.26 -9.38 12.43
C GLY A 893 -5.96 -9.77 11.74
N SER A 894 -5.69 -11.07 11.50
CA SER A 894 -4.60 -11.58 10.65
C SER A 894 -3.22 -10.93 10.88
N SER A 895 -2.85 -10.59 12.12
CA SER A 895 -1.60 -9.87 12.40
C SER A 895 -0.36 -10.76 12.59
N GLY A 896 -0.45 -12.06 12.30
CA GLY A 896 0.63 -13.02 12.52
C GLY A 896 0.65 -13.67 13.93
N PRO A 897 1.33 -14.81 14.10
CA PRO A 897 1.26 -15.64 15.30
C PRO A 897 1.76 -14.89 16.54
N GLY A 898 0.91 -14.78 17.56
CA GLY A 898 1.25 -14.09 18.80
C GLY A 898 1.35 -12.56 18.69
N GLY A 899 0.86 -11.99 17.58
CA GLY A 899 0.98 -10.57 17.28
C GLY A 899 0.45 -9.62 18.37
N ILE A 900 0.94 -8.38 18.33
CA ILE A 900 0.73 -7.36 19.35
C ILE A 900 -0.75 -7.05 19.59
N ALA A 901 -1.16 -7.03 20.86
CA ALA A 901 -2.54 -6.85 21.28
C ALA A 901 -2.97 -5.38 21.34
N GLY A 902 -4.28 -5.17 21.39
CA GLY A 902 -4.86 -3.85 21.66
C GLY A 902 -5.54 -3.81 23.02
N LEU A 903 -5.66 -2.61 23.57
CA LEU A 903 -6.50 -2.31 24.71
C LEU A 903 -7.25 -1.00 24.50
N PHE A 904 -8.40 -0.92 25.17
CA PHE A 904 -9.28 0.22 25.20
C PHE A 904 -9.52 0.68 26.64
N VAL A 905 -9.46 1.99 26.86
CA VAL A 905 -9.85 2.63 28.12
C VAL A 905 -10.69 3.86 27.78
N HIS A 906 -11.94 3.85 28.22
CA HIS A 906 -12.89 4.91 27.92
C HIS A 906 -12.43 6.27 28.49
N GLU A 907 -12.62 7.35 27.72
CA GLU A 907 -12.18 8.71 28.04
C GLU A 907 -12.65 9.25 29.40
N ARG A 908 -13.75 8.72 29.94
CA ARG A 908 -14.22 9.03 31.29
C ARG A 908 -13.16 8.76 32.38
N TRP A 909 -12.18 7.91 32.08
CA TRP A 909 -11.09 7.53 32.98
C TRP A 909 -9.79 8.29 32.75
N HIS A 910 -9.67 9.12 31.69
CA HIS A 910 -8.40 9.74 31.27
C HIS A 910 -7.88 10.80 32.25
N GLU A 911 -8.78 11.50 32.95
CA GLU A 911 -8.43 12.59 33.88
C GLU A 911 -8.30 12.11 35.33
N ARG A 912 -8.55 10.82 35.59
CA ARG A 912 -8.47 10.24 36.93
C ARG A 912 -7.03 9.82 37.22
N HIS A 913 -6.57 10.09 38.45
CA HIS A 913 -5.27 9.64 38.93
C HIS A 913 -5.28 8.14 39.23
N LEU A 914 -5.38 7.33 38.18
CA LEU A 914 -5.36 5.87 38.26
C LEU A 914 -3.93 5.36 38.37
N ALA A 915 -3.68 4.58 39.41
CA ALA A 915 -2.47 3.79 39.49
C ALA A 915 -2.49 2.71 38.42
N ARG A 916 -1.40 2.65 37.67
CA ARG A 916 -1.18 1.79 36.51
C ARG A 916 0.26 1.27 36.55
N GLN A 917 0.54 0.19 35.82
CA GLN A 917 1.90 -0.29 35.65
C GLN A 917 2.67 0.75 34.82
N ALA A 918 3.45 1.60 35.50
CA ALA A 918 4.19 2.68 34.85
C ALA A 918 5.42 2.12 34.12
N GLY A 919 5.64 2.60 32.91
CA GLY A 919 6.87 2.42 32.18
C GLY A 919 7.15 3.62 31.28
N TRP A 920 8.39 3.77 30.82
CA TRP A 920 8.87 5.00 30.18
C TRP A 920 8.06 5.37 28.92
N TRP A 921 7.45 4.39 28.25
CA TRP A 921 6.67 4.64 27.04
C TRP A 921 5.26 5.14 27.33
N GLY A 922 4.74 4.89 28.53
CA GLY A 922 3.51 5.52 29.02
C GLY A 922 3.71 6.94 29.53
N HIS A 923 4.96 7.45 29.56
CA HIS A 923 5.28 8.82 29.98
C HIS A 923 4.97 9.81 28.84
N GLU A 924 4.58 11.04 29.22
CA GLU A 924 4.22 12.12 28.28
C GLU A 924 5.26 12.26 27.16
N LYS A 925 4.79 12.32 25.92
CA LYS A 925 5.63 12.21 24.72
C LYS A 925 6.64 13.36 24.63
N GLU A 926 6.25 14.55 25.08
CA GLU A 926 7.04 15.79 25.00
C GLU A 926 8.32 15.73 25.84
N THR A 927 8.29 15.08 27.02
CA THR A 927 9.43 15.02 27.94
C THR A 927 10.00 13.61 28.11
N ARG A 928 9.47 12.60 27.42
CA ARG A 928 9.93 11.20 27.48
C ARG A 928 11.44 11.05 27.35
N PHE A 929 12.03 11.74 26.36
CA PHE A 929 13.47 11.65 26.08
C PHE A 929 14.35 12.55 26.96
N SER A 930 13.76 13.42 27.80
CA SER A 930 14.53 14.12 28.85
C SER A 930 14.76 13.26 30.09
N MET A 931 14.20 12.04 30.11
CA MET A 931 14.36 11.04 31.18
C MET A 931 14.13 11.60 32.60
N PRO A 932 12.97 12.22 32.88
CA PRO A 932 12.71 12.81 34.18
C PRO A 932 12.55 11.75 35.29
N ASP A 933 12.95 12.08 36.52
CA ASP A 933 12.82 11.18 37.69
C ASP A 933 11.36 10.87 38.06
N ARG A 934 10.42 11.69 37.59
CA ARG A 934 8.99 11.57 37.90
C ARG A 934 8.21 11.14 36.67
N PHE A 935 7.54 10.01 36.77
CA PHE A 935 6.57 9.54 35.79
C PHE A 935 5.34 10.44 35.74
N VAL A 936 4.98 10.88 34.53
CA VAL A 936 3.77 11.62 34.21
C VAL A 936 3.07 10.86 33.09
N PRO A 937 1.93 10.18 33.37
CA PRO A 937 1.28 9.35 32.36
C PRO A 937 0.75 10.21 31.21
N THR A 938 0.97 9.76 29.98
CA THR A 938 0.32 10.32 28.78
C THR A 938 -1.19 10.28 28.96
N ARG A 939 -1.87 11.38 28.58
CA ARG A 939 -3.33 11.44 28.60
C ARG A 939 -3.91 10.41 27.63
N GLY A 940 -4.90 9.64 28.07
CA GLY A 940 -5.54 8.61 27.26
C GLY A 940 -5.10 7.19 27.61
N ALA A 941 -5.50 6.25 26.75
CA ALA A 941 -5.12 4.85 26.86
C ALA A 941 -3.59 4.65 26.71
N GLU A 942 -2.91 5.53 25.98
CA GLU A 942 -1.45 5.52 25.84
C GLU A 942 -0.69 5.57 27.17
N GLY A 943 -1.30 6.16 28.21
CA GLY A 943 -0.71 6.16 29.55
C GLY A 943 -0.59 4.78 30.20
N TRP A 944 -1.18 3.72 29.62
CA TRP A 944 -1.00 2.32 30.06
C TRP A 944 0.17 1.61 29.39
N GLN A 945 0.82 2.23 28.40
CA GLN A 945 2.02 1.65 27.79
C GLN A 945 3.15 1.54 28.80
N VAL A 946 3.88 0.42 28.73
CA VAL A 946 4.99 0.14 29.62
C VAL A 946 6.32 0.36 28.88
N SER A 947 6.49 -0.32 27.76
CA SER A 947 7.74 -0.36 27.00
C SER A 947 7.53 0.14 25.57
N ASN A 948 8.64 0.46 24.90
CA ASN A 948 8.65 0.65 23.45
C ASN A 948 8.05 -0.59 22.78
N PRO A 949 7.07 -0.46 21.88
CA PRO A 949 6.42 -1.60 21.24
C PRO A 949 7.36 -2.32 20.28
N SER A 950 7.08 -3.60 20.04
CA SER A 950 7.72 -4.37 18.97
C SER A 950 7.31 -3.79 17.62
N MET A 951 8.27 -3.26 16.87
CA MET A 951 8.00 -2.62 15.59
C MET A 951 7.63 -3.63 14.51
N LEU A 952 8.21 -4.83 14.55
CA LEU A 952 7.83 -5.91 13.64
C LEU A 952 6.37 -6.31 13.82
N ASP A 953 5.91 -6.44 15.08
CA ASP A 953 4.50 -6.73 15.34
C ASP A 953 3.59 -5.57 14.95
N MET A 954 4.03 -4.32 15.15
CA MET A 954 3.30 -3.12 14.71
C MET A 954 3.16 -3.06 13.19
N ALA A 955 4.22 -3.37 12.44
CA ALA A 955 4.19 -3.44 10.98
C ALA A 955 3.30 -4.58 10.49
N ALA A 956 3.37 -5.75 11.13
CA ALA A 956 2.51 -6.87 10.81
C ALA A 956 1.04 -6.54 11.03
N LEU A 957 0.71 -5.92 12.16
CA LEU A 957 -0.64 -5.43 12.45
C LEU A 957 -1.05 -4.36 11.44
N LYS A 958 -0.22 -3.35 11.17
CA LYS A 958 -0.51 -2.29 10.19
C LYS A 958 -0.89 -2.86 8.83
N GLY A 959 -0.08 -3.78 8.29
CA GLY A 959 -0.34 -4.41 6.99
C GLY A 959 -1.68 -5.15 6.96
N SER A 960 -2.02 -5.82 8.06
CA SER A 960 -3.29 -6.54 8.17
C SER A 960 -4.50 -5.61 8.29
N LEU A 961 -4.40 -4.55 9.11
CA LEU A 961 -5.46 -3.57 9.27
C LEU A 961 -5.69 -2.75 8.00
N GLU A 962 -4.63 -2.40 7.27
CA GLU A 962 -4.75 -1.71 5.97
C GLU A 962 -5.29 -2.66 4.88
N THR A 963 -5.05 -3.97 4.97
CA THR A 963 -5.74 -4.95 4.13
C THR A 963 -7.24 -5.00 4.43
N LEU A 964 -7.63 -4.97 5.71
CA LEU A 964 -9.04 -4.91 6.10
C LEU A 964 -9.72 -3.59 5.67
N LEU A 965 -8.98 -2.47 5.68
CA LEU A 965 -9.50 -1.17 5.24
C LEU A 965 -9.98 -1.18 3.78
N LYS A 966 -9.37 -2.00 2.92
CA LYS A 966 -9.80 -2.14 1.52
C LYS A 966 -11.26 -2.57 1.37
N ALA A 967 -11.87 -3.16 2.41
CA ALA A 967 -13.31 -3.41 2.41
C ALA A 967 -14.13 -2.14 2.15
N ALA A 968 -13.67 -0.98 2.61
CA ALA A 968 -14.33 0.31 2.36
C ALA A 968 -14.16 0.82 0.92
N GLU A 969 -13.16 0.31 0.18
CA GLU A 969 -12.96 0.61 -1.24
C GLU A 969 -13.85 -0.26 -2.13
N TYR A 970 -14.00 -1.54 -1.78
CA TYR A 970 -14.74 -2.50 -2.59
C TYR A 970 -16.23 -2.62 -2.24
N GLY A 971 -16.56 -2.53 -0.95
CA GLY A 971 -17.88 -2.81 -0.44
C GLY A 971 -18.72 -1.57 -0.22
N GLU A 972 -20.04 -1.72 -0.34
CA GLU A 972 -20.97 -0.65 -0.08
C GLU A 972 -21.49 -0.70 1.36
N ARG A 973 -21.59 0.47 1.99
CA ARG A 973 -22.09 0.61 3.35
C ARG A 973 -23.58 0.97 3.36
N ASN A 974 -24.35 0.32 4.24
CA ASN A 974 -25.74 0.71 4.47
C ASN A 974 -25.80 1.89 5.44
N ALA A 975 -26.54 2.95 5.09
CA ALA A 975 -26.70 4.15 5.92
C ALA A 975 -27.24 3.84 7.34
N ARG A 976 -28.08 2.81 7.50
CA ARG A 976 -28.57 2.39 8.84
C ARG A 976 -27.50 1.75 9.72
N ASP A 977 -26.42 1.27 9.11
CA ASP A 977 -25.27 0.70 9.83
C ASP A 977 -24.20 1.77 10.15
N GLU A 978 -24.49 3.06 9.90
CA GLU A 978 -23.58 4.17 10.20
C GLU A 978 -23.36 4.37 11.70
N GLY A 979 -24.26 3.86 12.56
CA GLY A 979 -24.15 4.09 14.00
C GLY A 979 -24.06 5.58 14.36
N ALA A 980 -24.60 6.46 13.52
CA ALA A 980 -24.36 7.89 13.58
C ALA A 980 -25.59 8.65 14.12
N GLY A 981 -25.39 9.27 15.28
CA GLY A 981 -26.20 10.36 15.82
C GLY A 981 -25.26 11.43 16.38
N GLN A 982 -25.73 12.65 16.61
CA GLN A 982 -24.86 13.73 17.14
C GLN A 982 -24.11 13.27 18.40
N GLY A 983 -22.77 13.30 18.35
CA GLY A 983 -21.89 12.95 19.47
C GLY A 983 -21.53 11.47 19.62
N LYS A 984 -21.98 10.57 18.74
CA LYS A 984 -21.61 9.13 18.76
C LYS A 984 -20.39 8.82 17.89
N VAL A 985 -19.62 7.81 18.27
CA VAL A 985 -18.45 7.30 17.51
C VAL A 985 -18.87 6.28 16.44
N GLY A 986 -19.93 5.50 16.72
CA GLY A 986 -20.44 4.50 15.82
C GLY A 986 -19.59 3.22 15.77
N ARG A 987 -19.82 2.42 14.73
CA ARG A 987 -19.28 1.06 14.61
C ARG A 987 -18.06 0.92 13.67
N GLY A 988 -17.36 2.03 13.44
CA GLY A 988 -16.28 2.09 12.45
C GLY A 988 -16.77 2.09 11.00
N SER A 989 -15.86 2.19 10.04
CA SER A 989 -16.17 2.17 8.59
C SER A 989 -16.00 0.80 7.94
N VAL A 990 -15.18 -0.07 8.52
CA VAL A 990 -14.81 -1.36 7.92
C VAL A 990 -15.76 -2.48 8.33
N MET A 991 -15.98 -2.62 9.64
CA MET A 991 -16.69 -3.78 10.18
C MET A 991 -18.14 -3.92 9.71
N PRO A 992 -18.95 -2.86 9.53
CA PRO A 992 -20.29 -2.98 8.97
C PRO A 992 -20.32 -3.60 7.56
N ILE A 993 -19.31 -3.32 6.74
CA ILE A 993 -19.20 -3.84 5.38
C ILE A 993 -18.85 -5.33 5.41
N LEU A 994 -17.78 -5.70 6.14
CA LEU A 994 -17.38 -7.10 6.31
C LEU A 994 -18.48 -7.95 6.97
N ARG A 995 -19.22 -7.36 7.93
CA ARG A 995 -20.32 -8.04 8.62
C ARG A 995 -21.43 -8.45 7.66
N SER A 996 -21.73 -7.62 6.66
CA SER A 996 -22.78 -7.90 5.66
C SER A 996 -22.50 -9.21 4.91
N LYS A 997 -21.25 -9.45 4.50
CA LYS A 997 -20.83 -10.71 3.87
C LYS A 997 -20.72 -11.85 4.89
N SER A 998 -20.16 -11.60 6.07
CA SER A 998 -20.03 -12.60 7.15
C SER A 998 -21.37 -13.22 7.53
N LEU A 999 -22.42 -12.42 7.69
CA LEU A 999 -23.78 -12.88 7.96
C LEU A 999 -24.28 -13.87 6.90
N ARG A 1000 -24.07 -13.55 5.61
CA ARG A 1000 -24.49 -14.38 4.47
C ARG A 1000 -23.67 -15.67 4.35
N LEU A 1001 -22.34 -15.59 4.47
CA LEU A 1001 -21.46 -16.78 4.43
C LEU A 1001 -21.85 -17.79 5.51
N THR A 1002 -21.98 -17.32 6.75
CA THR A 1002 -22.29 -18.20 7.87
C THR A 1002 -23.73 -18.70 7.82
N ALA A 1003 -24.69 -17.88 7.36
CA ALA A 1003 -26.06 -18.35 7.11
C ALA A 1003 -26.12 -19.40 5.98
N TYR A 1004 -25.31 -19.24 4.94
CA TYR A 1004 -25.21 -20.23 3.86
C TYR A 1004 -24.62 -21.56 4.35
N LEU A 1005 -23.56 -21.50 5.16
CA LEU A 1005 -23.00 -22.70 5.79
C LEU A 1005 -24.03 -23.41 6.67
N GLU A 1006 -24.77 -22.68 7.52
CA GLU A 1006 -25.85 -23.23 8.34
C GLU A 1006 -26.93 -23.89 7.46
N ALA A 1007 -27.33 -23.24 6.36
CA ALA A 1007 -28.31 -23.78 5.43
C ALA A 1007 -27.86 -25.10 4.82
N LEU A 1008 -26.64 -25.16 4.25
CA LEU A 1008 -26.09 -26.38 3.65
C LEU A 1008 -25.99 -27.54 4.64
N LEU A 1009 -25.62 -27.25 5.89
CA LEU A 1009 -25.50 -28.26 6.94
C LEU A 1009 -26.85 -28.83 7.38
N LEU A 1010 -27.94 -28.07 7.27
CA LEU A 1010 -29.26 -28.44 7.79
C LEU A 1010 -30.29 -28.79 6.71
N GLU A 1011 -30.02 -28.45 5.44
CA GLU A 1011 -30.96 -28.67 4.34
C GLU A 1011 -31.18 -30.17 4.07
N PRO A 1012 -32.44 -30.65 4.06
CA PRO A 1012 -32.75 -32.05 3.78
C PRO A 1012 -32.20 -32.51 2.42
N GLY A 1013 -31.54 -33.67 2.42
CA GLY A 1013 -31.01 -34.30 1.21
C GLY A 1013 -29.65 -33.76 0.75
N PHE A 1014 -29.07 -32.75 1.41
CA PHE A 1014 -27.65 -32.45 1.20
C PHE A 1014 -26.78 -33.48 1.90
N PHE A 1015 -26.95 -33.67 3.21
CA PHE A 1015 -26.42 -34.82 3.95
C PHE A 1015 -27.39 -36.00 3.84
N PRO A 1016 -26.91 -37.25 3.73
CA PRO A 1016 -27.79 -38.42 3.74
C PRO A 1016 -28.58 -38.56 5.04
N ASP A 1017 -29.76 -39.16 4.94
CA ASP A 1017 -30.61 -39.42 6.11
C ASP A 1017 -29.85 -40.24 7.17
N GLY A 1018 -29.88 -39.78 8.42
CA GLY A 1018 -29.26 -40.47 9.56
C GLY A 1018 -28.10 -39.72 10.24
N PHE A 1019 -27.60 -38.61 9.67
CA PHE A 1019 -26.68 -37.72 10.37
C PHE A 1019 -27.43 -36.66 11.19
N ASP A 1020 -27.20 -36.62 12.50
CA ASP A 1020 -27.78 -35.62 13.42
C ASP A 1020 -26.79 -34.45 13.59
N ILE A 1021 -26.85 -33.46 12.70
CA ILE A 1021 -26.00 -32.26 12.77
C ILE A 1021 -26.60 -31.27 13.76
N ARG A 1022 -25.95 -31.10 14.91
CA ARG A 1022 -26.39 -30.18 15.97
C ARG A 1022 -25.56 -28.91 15.95
N VAL A 1023 -26.18 -27.79 15.62
CA VAL A 1023 -25.55 -26.46 15.71
C VAL A 1023 -25.59 -25.99 17.17
N VAL A 1024 -24.42 -25.78 17.77
CA VAL A 1024 -24.29 -25.26 19.14
C VAL A 1024 -24.31 -23.74 19.16
N THR A 1025 -23.74 -23.11 18.14
CA THR A 1025 -23.80 -21.65 17.98
C THR A 1025 -25.25 -21.19 17.89
N PRO A 1026 -25.62 -20.05 18.52
CA PRO A 1026 -26.96 -19.48 18.38
C PRO A 1026 -27.38 -19.38 16.91
N ARG A 1027 -28.59 -19.85 16.61
CA ARG A 1027 -29.15 -19.80 15.25
C ARG A 1027 -29.59 -18.40 14.83
N ASP A 1028 -29.90 -17.55 15.81
CA ASP A 1028 -30.11 -16.14 15.55
C ASP A 1028 -28.80 -15.52 15.03
N PRO A 1029 -28.76 -15.05 13.77
CA PRO A 1029 -27.54 -14.51 13.17
C PRO A 1029 -27.02 -13.27 13.92
N LEU A 1030 -27.87 -12.56 14.67
CA LEU A 1030 -27.49 -11.41 15.49
C LEU A 1030 -26.82 -11.81 16.82
N GLN A 1031 -26.87 -13.09 17.18
CA GLN A 1031 -26.25 -13.64 18.40
C GLN A 1031 -25.01 -14.49 18.08
N ARG A 1032 -24.40 -14.32 16.90
CA ARG A 1032 -23.15 -15.01 16.51
C ARG A 1032 -22.23 -14.18 15.61
N GLY A 1033 -20.94 -14.48 15.68
CA GLY A 1033 -19.93 -14.02 14.72
C GLY A 1033 -19.92 -14.85 13.43
N SER A 1034 -18.76 -14.91 12.76
CA SER A 1034 -18.55 -15.78 11.59
C SER A 1034 -18.47 -17.27 11.92
N GLN A 1035 -18.10 -17.62 13.15
CA GLN A 1035 -17.92 -19.00 13.59
C GLN A 1035 -19.27 -19.74 13.72
N LEU A 1036 -19.35 -20.95 13.18
CA LEU A 1036 -20.32 -21.97 13.52
C LEU A 1036 -19.62 -23.14 14.21
N CYS A 1037 -20.15 -23.51 15.36
CA CYS A 1037 -19.72 -24.64 16.15
C CYS A 1037 -20.78 -25.72 16.06
N ILE A 1038 -20.41 -26.90 15.57
CA ILE A 1038 -21.32 -28.02 15.33
C ILE A 1038 -20.87 -29.28 16.06
N GLN A 1039 -21.83 -30.14 16.36
CA GLN A 1039 -21.62 -31.50 16.83
C GLN A 1039 -22.31 -32.49 15.90
N ILE A 1040 -21.71 -33.65 15.76
CA ILE A 1040 -22.30 -34.79 15.07
C ILE A 1040 -22.14 -35.98 16.03
N PRO A 1041 -23.20 -36.39 16.73
CA PRO A 1041 -23.17 -37.53 17.62
C PRO A 1041 -22.77 -38.80 16.87
N ASP A 1042 -22.09 -39.71 17.57
CA ASP A 1042 -21.81 -41.02 17.01
C ASP A 1042 -23.12 -41.85 16.86
N PRO A 1043 -23.17 -42.78 15.91
CA PRO A 1043 -24.30 -43.70 15.77
C PRO A 1043 -24.57 -44.47 17.09
N PRO A 1044 -25.82 -44.76 17.45
CA PRO A 1044 -26.17 -45.41 18.72
C PRO A 1044 -25.42 -46.74 18.98
N ALA A 1045 -25.15 -47.53 17.93
CA ALA A 1045 -24.38 -48.77 18.02
C ALA A 1045 -22.91 -48.54 18.41
N ALA A 1046 -22.29 -47.49 17.86
CA ALA A 1046 -20.91 -47.09 18.19
C ALA A 1046 -20.81 -46.49 19.60
N VAL A 1047 -21.85 -45.77 20.05
CA VAL A 1047 -21.97 -45.30 21.43
C VAL A 1047 -22.01 -46.48 22.41
N ALA A 1048 -22.88 -47.47 22.18
CA ALA A 1048 -23.00 -48.64 23.05
C ALA A 1048 -21.70 -49.48 23.13
N LYS A 1049 -21.01 -49.68 21.98
CA LYS A 1049 -19.72 -50.38 21.92
C LYS A 1049 -18.65 -49.65 22.74
N ARG A 1050 -18.52 -48.33 22.55
CA ARG A 1050 -17.53 -47.53 23.28
C ARG A 1050 -17.88 -47.39 24.76
N GLU A 1051 -19.14 -47.25 25.13
CA GLU A 1051 -19.55 -47.25 26.54
C GLU A 1051 -19.23 -48.60 27.20
N ALA A 1052 -19.35 -49.71 26.47
CA ALA A 1052 -18.91 -51.03 26.94
C ALA A 1052 -17.38 -51.13 27.07
N GLU A 1053 -16.61 -50.58 26.11
CA GLU A 1053 -15.15 -50.53 26.14
C GLU A 1053 -14.61 -49.60 27.24
N GLU A 1054 -15.19 -48.41 27.41
CA GLU A 1054 -14.87 -47.45 28.46
C GLU A 1054 -15.27 -47.98 29.83
N LYS A 1055 -16.39 -48.71 29.93
CA LYS A 1055 -16.77 -49.41 31.16
C LYS A 1055 -15.79 -50.54 31.47
N ALA A 1056 -15.37 -51.33 30.48
CA ALA A 1056 -14.34 -52.36 30.65
C ALA A 1056 -12.97 -51.76 31.04
N GLN A 1057 -12.60 -50.61 30.47
CA GLN A 1057 -11.39 -49.87 30.81
C GLN A 1057 -11.47 -49.22 32.20
N ARG A 1058 -12.63 -48.70 32.60
CA ARG A 1058 -12.87 -48.17 33.96
C ARG A 1058 -12.86 -49.30 35.00
N GLU A 1059 -13.41 -50.47 34.68
CA GLU A 1059 -13.36 -51.66 35.52
C GLU A 1059 -11.93 -52.22 35.62
N GLN A 1060 -11.12 -52.16 34.55
CA GLN A 1060 -9.69 -52.48 34.59
C GLN A 1060 -8.87 -51.42 35.35
N ALA A 1061 -9.16 -50.13 35.18
CA ALA A 1061 -8.48 -49.03 35.88
C ALA A 1061 -8.83 -48.94 37.37
N GLN A 1062 -10.02 -49.41 37.79
CA GLN A 1062 -10.38 -49.53 39.20
C GLN A 1062 -9.56 -50.59 39.96
N SER A 1063 -8.79 -51.45 39.26
CA SER A 1063 -7.80 -52.36 39.87
C SER A 1063 -6.43 -51.70 40.15
N ALA A 1064 -6.19 -50.50 39.64
CA ALA A 1064 -4.93 -49.76 39.83
C ALA A 1064 -5.20 -48.38 40.45
N LYS A 1065 -5.23 -48.30 41.78
CA LYS A 1065 -5.28 -47.01 42.50
C LYS A 1065 -3.91 -46.32 42.47
N SER A 1066 -3.80 -45.15 41.85
CA SER A 1066 -3.50 -43.88 42.55
C SER A 1066 -3.10 -42.72 41.62
N SER A 1067 -3.44 -41.52 42.10
CA SER A 1067 -3.02 -40.17 41.69
C SER A 1067 -3.58 -39.62 40.38
N GLY A 1068 -4.63 -38.80 40.56
CA GLY A 1068 -5.25 -38.00 39.51
C GLY A 1068 -4.42 -36.77 39.16
N LYS A 1069 -4.28 -36.56 37.86
CA LYS A 1069 -4.34 -35.27 37.17
C LYS A 1069 -5.03 -35.53 35.84
N GLU A 1070 -6.31 -35.19 35.72
CA GLU A 1070 -6.99 -35.13 34.42
C GLU A 1070 -6.42 -33.92 33.65
N VAL A 1071 -5.33 -34.16 32.94
CA VAL A 1071 -5.02 -33.39 31.74
C VAL A 1071 -6.04 -33.85 30.68
N PRO A 1072 -6.77 -32.95 29.98
CA PRO A 1072 -7.63 -33.37 28.90
C PRO A 1072 -6.79 -34.17 27.88
N PRO A 1073 -7.18 -35.40 27.52
CA PRO A 1073 -6.44 -36.15 26.51
C PRO A 1073 -6.49 -35.37 25.17
N PRO A 1074 -5.53 -35.60 24.26
CA PRO A 1074 -5.63 -35.09 22.89
C PRO A 1074 -6.99 -35.48 22.29
N ILE A 1075 -7.48 -34.67 21.33
CA ILE A 1075 -8.68 -34.95 20.51
C ILE A 1075 -8.67 -36.45 20.20
N ASP A 1076 -9.58 -37.21 20.78
CA ASP A 1076 -9.36 -38.65 20.99
C ASP A 1076 -9.24 -39.45 19.68
N GLY A 1077 -9.55 -38.82 18.54
CA GLY A 1077 -9.53 -39.41 17.21
C GLY A 1077 -10.49 -40.58 17.07
N LYS A 1078 -11.35 -40.82 18.07
CA LYS A 1078 -12.31 -41.91 18.13
C LYS A 1078 -13.71 -41.43 17.78
N ARG A 1079 -14.07 -40.18 18.10
CA ARG A 1079 -15.37 -39.59 17.73
C ARG A 1079 -15.50 -39.44 16.22
N LEU A 1080 -16.67 -39.76 15.65
CA LEU A 1080 -16.93 -39.70 14.21
C LEU A 1080 -16.57 -38.34 13.61
N ILE A 1081 -17.00 -37.24 14.24
CA ILE A 1081 -16.69 -35.89 13.77
C ILE A 1081 -15.19 -35.59 13.77
N ALA A 1082 -14.43 -36.14 14.72
CA ALA A 1082 -12.97 -35.96 14.80
C ALA A 1082 -12.24 -36.74 13.71
N ARG A 1083 -12.69 -37.96 13.40
CA ARG A 1083 -12.14 -38.76 12.31
C ARG A 1083 -12.48 -38.14 10.96
N ALA A 1084 -13.73 -37.70 10.78
CA ALA A 1084 -14.18 -37.05 9.56
C ALA A 1084 -13.45 -35.72 9.33
N HIS A 1085 -13.24 -34.91 10.37
CA HIS A 1085 -12.42 -33.69 10.29
C HIS A 1085 -10.97 -34.02 9.88
N ARG A 1086 -10.32 -34.99 10.55
CA ARG A 1086 -8.96 -35.41 10.19
C ARG A 1086 -8.86 -35.88 8.74
N ARG A 1087 -9.86 -36.64 8.28
CA ARG A 1087 -9.95 -37.08 6.88
C ARG A 1087 -10.12 -35.88 5.94
N ALA A 1088 -11.01 -34.95 6.25
CA ALA A 1088 -11.23 -33.75 5.45
C ALA A 1088 -9.97 -32.88 5.38
N GLU A 1089 -9.23 -32.74 6.48
CA GLU A 1089 -7.96 -32.01 6.52
C GLU A 1089 -6.91 -32.69 5.66
N LYS A 1090 -6.66 -33.99 5.89
CA LYS A 1090 -5.52 -34.70 5.27
C LYS A 1090 -5.76 -35.17 3.84
N GLN A 1091 -7.00 -35.21 3.39
CA GLN A 1091 -7.35 -35.72 2.06
C GLN A 1091 -8.07 -34.68 1.20
N ARG A 1092 -8.59 -33.59 1.79
CA ARG A 1092 -9.47 -32.65 1.09
C ARG A 1092 -9.16 -31.18 1.39
N GLY A 1093 -8.06 -30.90 2.09
CA GLY A 1093 -7.56 -29.55 2.35
C GLY A 1093 -8.43 -28.71 3.30
N LEU A 1094 -9.30 -29.32 4.12
CA LEU A 1094 -10.12 -28.56 5.07
C LEU A 1094 -9.34 -28.26 6.36
N VAL A 1095 -8.99 -26.99 6.56
CA VAL A 1095 -8.38 -26.51 7.80
C VAL A 1095 -9.47 -25.91 8.70
N ALA A 1096 -9.70 -26.56 9.84
CA ALA A 1096 -10.71 -26.18 10.82
C ALA A 1096 -10.24 -26.52 12.24
N ASP A 1097 -10.89 -25.96 13.26
CA ASP A 1097 -10.55 -26.22 14.66
C ASP A 1097 -11.54 -27.21 15.28
N ILE A 1098 -11.02 -28.24 15.95
CA ILE A 1098 -11.83 -29.20 16.71
C ILE A 1098 -11.55 -29.08 18.21
N ARG A 1099 -12.59 -29.15 19.02
CA ARG A 1099 -12.51 -29.05 20.48
C ARG A 1099 -13.18 -30.24 21.15
N ALA A 1100 -12.57 -30.68 22.24
CA ALA A 1100 -13.09 -31.77 23.04
C ALA A 1100 -14.48 -31.44 23.64
N PRO A 1101 -15.36 -32.45 23.78
CA PRO A 1101 -15.15 -33.84 23.35
C PRO A 1101 -15.41 -34.08 21.84
N ASP A 1102 -16.20 -33.27 21.15
CA ASP A 1102 -16.73 -33.58 19.81
C ASP A 1102 -17.27 -32.36 19.05
N MET A 1103 -16.62 -31.21 19.16
CA MET A 1103 -17.10 -29.94 18.59
C MET A 1103 -16.21 -29.48 17.43
N LEU A 1104 -16.77 -29.34 16.23
CA LEU A 1104 -16.06 -28.77 15.08
C LEU A 1104 -16.44 -27.29 14.92
N ARG A 1105 -15.44 -26.40 14.90
CA ARG A 1105 -15.58 -24.95 14.68
C ARG A 1105 -15.15 -24.61 13.26
N LEU A 1106 -16.08 -24.05 12.49
CA LEU A 1106 -15.89 -23.55 11.13
C LEU A 1106 -16.12 -22.05 11.14
N ALA A 1107 -15.15 -21.26 10.67
CA ALA A 1107 -15.26 -19.82 10.61
C ALA A 1107 -14.92 -19.33 9.20
N PRO A 1108 -15.91 -19.19 8.30
CA PRO A 1108 -15.73 -18.48 7.04
C PRO A 1108 -15.60 -16.97 7.29
N LEU A 1109 -14.50 -16.35 6.87
CA LEU A 1109 -14.24 -14.92 7.09
C LEU A 1109 -14.51 -14.13 5.80
N ALA A 1110 -15.22 -13.00 5.94
CA ALA A 1110 -15.62 -12.18 4.81
C ALA A 1110 -14.45 -11.67 3.94
N GLN A 1111 -13.29 -11.45 4.55
CA GLN A 1111 -12.12 -10.88 3.89
C GLN A 1111 -11.45 -11.82 2.87
N PHE A 1112 -11.63 -13.15 2.97
CA PHE A 1112 -11.01 -14.09 2.03
C PHE A 1112 -11.89 -15.29 1.66
N SER A 1113 -12.81 -15.73 2.52
CA SER A 1113 -13.68 -16.88 2.21
C SER A 1113 -14.70 -16.52 1.14
N THR A 1114 -14.89 -17.46 0.22
CA THR A 1114 -15.91 -17.40 -0.83
C THR A 1114 -17.13 -18.25 -0.45
N PHE A 1115 -18.26 -18.01 -1.10
CA PHE A 1115 -19.43 -18.90 -0.98
C PHE A 1115 -19.11 -20.29 -1.54
N THR A 1116 -18.27 -20.39 -2.57
CA THR A 1116 -17.77 -21.67 -3.08
C THR A 1116 -16.92 -22.39 -2.04
N ASP A 1117 -16.08 -21.71 -1.26
CA ASP A 1117 -15.34 -22.32 -0.14
C ASP A 1117 -16.29 -22.86 0.92
N VAL A 1118 -17.36 -22.12 1.23
CA VAL A 1118 -18.40 -22.56 2.17
C VAL A 1118 -19.11 -23.82 1.66
N TRP A 1119 -19.48 -23.84 0.38
CA TRP A 1119 -20.11 -25.00 -0.24
C TRP A 1119 -19.18 -26.21 -0.25
N ARG A 1120 -17.93 -26.01 -0.69
CA ARG A 1120 -16.89 -27.06 -0.69
C ARG A 1120 -16.64 -27.57 0.71
N THR A 1121 -16.58 -26.71 1.72
CA THR A 1121 -16.41 -27.10 3.13
C THR A 1121 -17.53 -28.03 3.61
N ALA A 1122 -18.79 -27.69 3.30
CA ALA A 1122 -19.92 -28.54 3.66
C ALA A 1122 -19.86 -29.89 2.91
N ASP A 1123 -19.49 -29.88 1.63
CA ASP A 1123 -19.37 -31.10 0.82
C ASP A 1123 -18.21 -32.01 1.24
N VAL A 1124 -17.02 -31.48 1.47
CA VAL A 1124 -15.87 -32.29 1.92
C VAL A 1124 -16.11 -32.88 3.30
N LEU A 1125 -16.81 -32.17 4.19
CA LEU A 1125 -17.23 -32.70 5.49
C LEU A 1125 -18.23 -33.84 5.30
N ARG A 1126 -19.24 -33.65 4.45
CA ARG A 1126 -20.22 -34.68 4.08
C ARG A 1126 -19.56 -35.95 3.54
N GLN A 1127 -18.70 -35.80 2.55
CA GLN A 1127 -17.97 -36.93 1.96
C GLN A 1127 -17.10 -37.64 3.00
N SER A 1128 -16.39 -36.89 3.84
CA SER A 1128 -15.54 -37.48 4.87
C SER A 1128 -16.33 -38.26 5.92
N LEU A 1129 -17.51 -37.78 6.30
CA LEU A 1129 -18.41 -38.51 7.20
C LEU A 1129 -18.92 -39.81 6.57
N LEU A 1130 -19.27 -39.79 5.28
CA LEU A 1130 -19.73 -40.97 4.55
C LEU A 1130 -18.63 -42.03 4.46
N ASP A 1131 -17.40 -41.61 4.14
CA ASP A 1131 -16.25 -42.50 4.09
C ASP A 1131 -15.98 -43.15 5.45
N GLU A 1132 -16.08 -42.39 6.55
CA GLU A 1132 -15.90 -42.90 7.91
C GLU A 1132 -17.00 -43.88 8.33
N VAL A 1133 -18.26 -43.60 8.01
CA VAL A 1133 -19.37 -44.54 8.29
C VAL A 1133 -19.23 -45.81 7.45
N GLN A 1134 -18.83 -45.70 6.19
CA GLN A 1134 -18.59 -46.86 5.33
C GLN A 1134 -17.40 -47.69 5.82
N ALA A 1135 -16.34 -47.05 6.33
CA ALA A 1135 -15.21 -47.73 6.95
C ALA A 1135 -15.65 -48.50 8.21
N ASP A 1136 -16.47 -47.89 9.08
CA ASP A 1136 -17.02 -48.54 10.28
C ASP A 1136 -17.96 -49.72 9.95
N GLN A 1137 -18.63 -49.71 8.79
CA GLN A 1137 -19.46 -50.84 8.32
C GLN A 1137 -18.64 -52.00 7.74
N LYS A 1138 -17.43 -51.72 7.25
CA LYS A 1138 -16.52 -52.72 6.66
C LYS A 1138 -15.62 -53.39 7.71
N ALA A 1139 -15.31 -52.69 8.81
CA ALA A 1139 -14.56 -53.17 9.96
C ALA A 1139 -15.43 -54.00 10.91
#